data_AF-A0A1M6U5T3-F1
#
_entry.id   AF-A0A1M6U5T3-F1
#
_cell.length_a   1.000
_cell.length_b   1.000
_cell.length_c   1.000
_cell.angle_alpha   90.00
_cell.angle_beta   90.00
_cell.angle_gamma   90.00
#
_symmetry.space_group_name_H-M   'P 1'
#
loop_
_entity.id
_entity.type
_entity.pdbx_description
1 polymer ?
#
loop_
_entity_poly.entity_id
_entity_poly.type
_entity_poly.pdbx_seq_one_letter_code
_entity_poly.pdbx_strand_id
1 'polypeptide(L)'
;MPRNSLLSLLFIAILCLCACSDNTSSANSDAKTHKYKVAVMAKTSEMPRWKRSAEWALENMEKAQDGLGQKVKLQLEFKNQDDADIDEYMEKVAHDTDYVAVVGPTQSDKAYRMAELLQKSEKPILSPKASNVEYQRFFANMPNLWNLVENDFMLIESAFSHLASSFAAIFKNELELTLLAPSSELNGGLVSSYVDWIGFMAEEFGLKIDRIFLYNDEAELRMLTQTYLERKKPYSVLLFEPYDDKMALAFDDELYQQDVASQGGIRVVCSSNFVSDSIVKNLHYDFYRGFDLYARPESGFAQAYHEHFGEDILNGEAHFVDALYILAYAATYSVSSGLELNESIRAVLGGRDGTGGDWMIAGMHENFMSLQNGRLPDLTGVSSSWTFQDRDNSVSGSVYRGWNIADHKYVTNDFTSNDDSKHSINPEENWLDFFKADVDTSFFEYADSNISYNDVSKHWALLVAASSGWANYRFQADIFAIYQKLKKMGYDDDHIIVIAEDDLANHRRNLYPGELFIRLDGDNVYEKGVVDYKLSYVTASDLGNILRGNSSDKLSKVLRAKSTDNVFVFWSGHGMPGYLNFGNDKISYEQIISLIKQIPHRKVLVAVEACYSGGLGETAEKADIPGIVFLTAASPYETSKADERNEEMGVYLTNRFTRGFTELLDETPDATLRDMYVEIASKISGSHVQLYNVKNYGNIYKETMSEFFVVK
;
A
#
# COMPACT_ATOMS: atom_id res chain seq x y z
N MET A 1 61.80 33.63 48.13
CA MET A 1 60.74 34.67 48.14
C MET A 1 59.97 34.57 46.82
N PRO A 2 58.63 34.70 46.78
CA PRO A 2 57.58 33.94 47.48
C PRO A 2 56.79 33.04 46.48
N ARG A 3 56.47 31.78 46.85
CA ARG A 3 55.18 31.25 47.37
C ARG A 3 54.07 31.05 46.32
N ASN A 4 53.93 29.79 45.91
CA ASN A 4 52.69 29.14 45.49
C ASN A 4 52.65 27.73 46.10
N SER A 5 51.43 27.22 46.30
CA SER A 5 51.04 25.80 46.52
C SER A 5 50.78 25.31 47.96
N LEU A 6 49.78 24.41 48.01
CA LEU A 6 49.32 23.52 49.08
C LEU A 6 48.39 24.09 50.17
N LEU A 7 47.09 24.11 49.82
CA LEU A 7 46.00 23.77 50.74
C LEU A 7 45.33 22.48 50.25
N SER A 8 46.12 21.41 50.26
CA SER A 8 45.69 20.01 50.17
C SER A 8 46.46 19.28 51.27
N LEU A 9 46.00 19.34 52.52
CA LEU A 9 46.51 18.54 53.67
C LEU A 9 45.89 19.07 54.97
N LEU A 10 44.66 18.68 55.30
CA LEU A 10 44.20 18.47 56.69
C LEU A 10 42.73 17.98 56.72
N PHE A 11 42.46 16.76 56.24
CA PHE A 11 41.33 15.94 56.74
C PHE A 11 41.56 14.47 56.31
N ILE A 12 42.75 13.96 56.64
CA ILE A 12 43.06 12.53 56.70
C ILE A 12 43.68 12.33 58.08
N ALA A 13 43.33 11.20 58.72
CA ALA A 13 43.83 10.68 60.01
C ALA A 13 42.97 10.94 61.26
N ILE A 14 41.77 10.35 61.27
CA ILE A 14 41.44 9.49 62.41
C ILE A 14 41.43 8.06 61.86
N LEU A 15 42.43 7.31 62.33
CA LEU A 15 42.72 5.92 62.02
C LEU A 15 41.63 4.98 62.54
N CYS A 16 41.34 3.98 61.71
CA CYS A 16 41.18 2.56 62.02
C CYS A 16 40.91 2.18 63.48
N LEU A 17 39.73 1.60 63.73
CA LEU A 17 39.50 0.33 64.44
C LEU A 17 38.00 0.21 64.75
N CYS A 18 37.27 -0.59 63.97
CA CYS A 18 36.23 -1.51 64.45
C CYS A 18 35.76 -2.38 63.29
N ALA A 19 36.22 -3.62 63.33
CA ALA A 19 35.74 -4.73 62.52
C ALA A 19 34.35 -5.17 62.99
N CYS A 20 33.56 -5.66 62.03
CA CYS A 20 32.42 -6.57 62.13
C CYS A 20 31.45 -6.41 63.32
N SER A 21 30.25 -5.90 63.02
CA SER A 21 29.03 -6.55 63.52
C SER A 21 28.05 -6.66 62.36
N ASP A 22 27.82 -7.90 61.94
CA ASP A 22 26.79 -8.30 60.99
C ASP A 22 25.43 -7.71 61.38
N ASN A 23 24.82 -6.99 60.43
CA ASN A 23 23.38 -6.88 60.33
C ASN A 23 23.00 -7.20 58.88
N THR A 24 23.20 -8.47 58.54
CA THR A 24 22.47 -9.13 57.47
C THR A 24 21.01 -9.24 57.88
N SER A 25 20.16 -8.38 57.33
CA SER A 25 18.79 -8.71 56.92
C SER A 25 18.04 -7.48 56.39
N SER A 26 18.16 -7.24 55.09
CA SER A 26 16.98 -6.92 54.28
C SER A 26 17.17 -7.63 52.94
N ALA A 27 16.31 -8.61 52.71
CA ALA A 27 16.34 -9.57 51.62
C ALA A 27 16.63 -8.92 50.25
N ASN A 28 17.77 -9.27 49.64
CA ASN A 28 17.81 -9.43 48.19
C ASN A 28 16.94 -10.65 47.90
N SER A 29 15.66 -10.43 47.62
CA SER A 29 14.89 -11.43 46.89
C SER A 29 15.59 -11.62 45.56
N ASP A 30 16.13 -12.80 45.28
CA ASP A 30 16.63 -13.14 43.94
C ASP A 30 15.54 -12.73 42.93
N ALA A 31 15.88 -11.80 42.02
CA ALA A 31 14.93 -11.33 41.02
C ALA A 31 14.38 -12.53 40.25
N LYS A 32 13.06 -12.67 40.18
CA LYS A 32 12.44 -13.81 39.51
C LYS A 32 12.60 -13.63 38.00
N THR A 33 13.35 -14.53 37.36
CA THR A 33 13.54 -14.52 35.91
C THR A 33 12.51 -15.43 35.22
N HIS A 34 11.69 -14.84 34.35
CA HIS A 34 10.74 -15.53 33.49
C HIS A 34 11.35 -15.77 32.12
N LYS A 35 11.23 -16.99 31.60
CA LYS A 35 11.87 -17.42 30.34
C LYS A 35 10.81 -17.66 29.28
N TYR A 36 11.02 -17.13 28.09
CA TYR A 36 10.09 -17.17 26.96
C TYR A 36 10.79 -17.78 25.76
N LYS A 37 10.40 -18.99 25.33
CA LYS A 37 11.02 -19.65 24.17
C LYS A 37 10.40 -19.12 22.88
N VAL A 38 11.24 -18.63 21.97
CA VAL A 38 10.81 -17.96 20.73
C VAL A 38 11.45 -18.66 19.55
N ALA A 39 10.66 -19.04 18.55
CA ALA A 39 11.18 -19.57 17.29
C ALA A 39 11.59 -18.39 16.40
N VAL A 40 12.81 -18.43 15.84
CA VAL A 40 13.31 -17.42 14.91
C VAL A 40 13.66 -18.10 13.59
N MET A 41 13.02 -17.67 12.51
CA MET A 41 13.22 -18.25 11.18
C MET A 41 13.76 -17.18 10.22
N ALA A 42 14.89 -17.47 9.57
CA ALA A 42 15.57 -16.56 8.64
C ALA A 42 16.30 -17.33 7.54
N LYS A 43 16.69 -16.65 6.46
CA LYS A 43 17.50 -17.24 5.39
C LYS A 43 18.90 -17.62 5.87
N THR A 44 19.52 -18.53 5.14
CA THR A 44 20.92 -18.94 5.33
C THR A 44 21.85 -17.73 5.36
N SER A 45 21.65 -16.78 4.43
CA SER A 45 22.49 -15.58 4.29
C SER A 45 22.27 -14.53 5.39
N GLU A 46 21.12 -14.55 6.07
CA GLU A 46 20.74 -13.59 7.12
C GLU A 46 21.17 -14.07 8.50
N MET A 47 21.16 -15.40 8.71
CA MET A 47 21.31 -16.02 10.02
C MET A 47 22.58 -15.63 10.81
N PRO A 48 23.78 -15.48 10.20
CA PRO A 48 24.96 -14.99 10.93
C PRO A 48 24.75 -13.59 11.53
N ARG A 49 24.15 -12.69 10.77
CA ARG A 49 23.90 -11.29 11.19
C ARG A 49 22.81 -11.23 12.24
N TRP A 50 21.72 -11.97 12.04
CA TRP A 50 20.62 -12.01 13.01
C TRP A 50 21.04 -12.59 14.36
N LYS A 51 21.89 -13.63 14.38
CA LYS A 51 22.40 -14.18 15.63
C LYS A 51 23.23 -13.16 16.43
N ARG A 52 24.19 -12.46 15.79
CA ARG A 52 24.99 -11.43 16.48
C ARG A 52 24.13 -10.23 16.92
N SER A 53 23.16 -9.81 16.11
CA SER A 53 22.25 -8.71 16.46
C SER A 53 21.34 -9.09 17.63
N ALA A 54 20.86 -10.34 17.68
CA ALA A 54 20.12 -10.86 18.81
C ALA A 54 20.97 -10.94 20.08
N GLU A 55 22.21 -11.43 19.99
CA GLU A 55 23.13 -11.48 21.13
C GLU A 55 23.32 -10.07 21.73
N TRP A 56 23.60 -9.07 20.90
CA TRP A 56 23.75 -7.69 21.37
C TRP A 56 22.46 -7.12 21.98
N ALA A 57 21.31 -7.34 21.35
CA ALA A 57 20.02 -6.90 21.87
C ALA A 57 19.69 -7.55 23.22
N LEU A 58 19.90 -8.86 23.35
CA LEU A 58 19.65 -9.60 24.60
C LEU A 58 20.59 -9.19 25.73
N GLU A 59 21.87 -8.91 25.43
CA GLU A 59 22.81 -8.35 26.41
C GLU A 59 22.37 -6.97 26.92
N ASN A 60 21.90 -6.11 26.02
CA ASN A 60 21.39 -4.79 26.41
C ASN A 60 20.13 -4.91 27.27
N MET A 61 19.20 -5.80 26.92
CA MET A 61 18.02 -6.09 27.75
C MET A 61 18.39 -6.67 29.11
N GLU A 62 19.41 -7.52 29.20
CA GLU A 62 19.85 -8.10 30.48
C GLU A 62 20.40 -7.00 31.41
N LYS A 63 21.29 -6.14 30.89
CA LYS A 63 21.84 -4.98 31.61
C LYS A 63 20.74 -3.99 32.01
N ALA A 64 19.80 -3.71 31.09
CA ALA A 64 18.70 -2.79 31.33
C ALA A 64 17.75 -3.26 32.43
N GLN A 65 17.71 -4.57 32.74
CA GLN A 65 16.86 -5.11 33.80
C GLN A 65 17.57 -5.22 35.16
N ASP A 66 18.81 -4.75 35.29
CA ASP A 66 19.54 -4.80 36.56
C ASP A 66 18.87 -3.94 37.64
N GLY A 67 18.75 -4.52 38.84
CA GLY A 67 18.04 -3.91 39.97
C GLY A 67 16.51 -4.06 39.94
N LEU A 68 15.92 -4.61 38.87
CA LEU A 68 14.47 -4.85 38.80
C LEU A 68 14.05 -6.11 39.56
N GLY A 69 12.86 -6.08 40.16
CA GLY A 69 12.33 -7.18 40.99
C GLY A 69 11.83 -8.39 40.18
N GLN A 70 11.47 -8.19 38.92
CA GLN A 70 11.18 -9.24 37.95
C GLN A 70 12.11 -9.06 36.74
N LYS A 71 12.53 -10.16 36.12
CA LYS A 71 13.31 -10.13 34.87
C LYS A 71 12.65 -11.03 33.82
N VAL A 72 12.72 -10.66 32.56
CA VAL A 72 12.33 -11.49 31.43
C VAL A 72 13.56 -11.86 30.60
N LYS A 73 13.57 -13.08 30.08
CA LYS A 73 14.62 -13.60 29.21
C LYS A 73 14.02 -14.34 28.02
N LEU A 74 14.26 -13.82 26.82
CA LEU A 74 13.92 -14.51 25.59
C LEU A 74 14.94 -15.63 25.34
N GLN A 75 14.46 -16.82 25.00
CA GLN A 75 15.25 -17.99 24.62
C GLN A 75 15.01 -18.26 23.14
N LEU A 76 15.87 -17.72 22.30
CA LEU A 76 15.72 -17.81 20.86
C LEU A 76 16.20 -19.16 20.34
N GLU A 77 15.35 -19.83 19.56
CA GLU A 77 15.72 -21.01 18.79
C GLU A 77 15.72 -20.65 17.30
N PHE A 78 16.90 -20.59 16.71
CA PHE A 78 17.06 -20.24 15.30
C PHE A 78 16.88 -21.46 14.41
N LYS A 79 16.08 -21.32 13.36
CA LYS A 79 15.93 -22.28 12.26
C LYS A 79 16.24 -21.59 10.93
N ASN A 80 17.01 -22.27 10.09
CA ASN A 80 17.21 -21.85 8.71
C ASN A 80 15.96 -22.18 7.90
N GLN A 81 15.36 -21.18 7.26
CA GLN A 81 14.15 -21.38 6.47
C GLN A 81 14.41 -22.00 5.09
N ASP A 82 15.67 -22.02 4.63
CA ASP A 82 16.06 -22.63 3.36
C ASP A 82 16.26 -24.16 3.49
N ASP A 83 16.21 -24.70 4.71
CA ASP A 83 16.34 -26.14 4.94
C ASP A 83 15.09 -26.89 4.42
N ALA A 84 15.30 -28.09 3.87
CA ALA A 84 14.23 -28.89 3.28
C ALA A 84 13.11 -29.32 4.27
N ASP A 85 13.37 -29.29 5.57
CA ASP A 85 12.44 -29.65 6.65
C ASP A 85 11.73 -28.42 7.25
N ILE A 86 11.79 -27.24 6.62
CA ILE A 86 11.19 -26.02 7.17
C ILE A 86 9.68 -26.16 7.42
N ASP A 87 8.94 -26.82 6.53
CA ASP A 87 7.49 -27.03 6.70
C ASP A 87 7.19 -27.91 7.92
N GLU A 88 7.95 -28.98 8.13
CA GLU A 88 7.82 -29.85 9.31
C GLU A 88 8.15 -29.09 10.61
N TYR A 89 9.16 -28.21 10.56
CA TYR A 89 9.51 -27.36 11.69
C TYR A 89 8.43 -26.32 12.00
N MET A 90 7.87 -25.66 10.99
CA MET A 90 6.77 -24.70 11.15
C MET A 90 5.53 -25.38 11.77
N GLU A 91 5.19 -26.58 11.30
CA GLU A 91 4.09 -27.36 11.88
C GLU A 91 4.36 -27.73 13.34
N LYS A 92 5.59 -28.16 13.66
CA LYS A 92 6.00 -28.43 15.06
C LYS A 92 5.82 -27.17 15.92
N VAL A 93 6.38 -26.04 15.51
CA VAL A 93 6.33 -24.77 16.27
C VAL A 93 4.89 -24.30 16.43
N ALA A 94 4.02 -24.49 15.44
CA ALA A 94 2.61 -24.11 15.54
C ALA A 94 1.87 -24.86 16.67
N HIS A 95 2.16 -26.15 16.86
CA HIS A 95 1.48 -27.01 17.85
C HIS A 95 2.17 -27.06 19.23
N ASP A 96 3.48 -26.80 19.29
CA ASP A 96 4.26 -26.87 20.52
C ASP A 96 4.02 -25.64 21.40
N THR A 97 3.39 -25.84 22.56
CA THR A 97 3.04 -24.78 23.52
C THR A 97 4.25 -24.20 24.24
N ASP A 98 5.42 -24.85 24.19
CA ASP A 98 6.65 -24.29 24.78
C ASP A 98 7.12 -23.05 24.01
N TYR A 99 6.86 -22.97 22.69
CA TYR A 99 7.13 -21.75 21.93
C TYR A 99 6.01 -20.75 22.15
N VAL A 100 6.35 -19.62 22.76
CA VAL A 100 5.38 -18.56 23.10
C VAL A 100 5.20 -17.53 21.98
N ALA A 101 6.13 -17.46 21.02
CA ALA A 101 6.08 -16.53 19.90
C ALA A 101 6.94 -17.03 18.73
N VAL A 102 6.72 -16.44 17.56
CA VAL A 102 7.48 -16.66 16.33
C VAL A 102 7.98 -15.32 15.80
N VAL A 103 9.24 -15.26 15.37
CA VAL A 103 9.82 -14.13 14.65
C VAL A 103 10.29 -14.61 13.28
N GLY A 104 9.79 -13.98 12.20
CA GLY A 104 9.90 -14.50 10.84
C GLY A 104 8.82 -15.55 10.52
N PRO A 105 8.96 -16.35 9.44
CA PRO A 105 10.02 -16.36 8.42
C PRO A 105 10.27 -15.03 7.69
N THR A 106 11.44 -14.88 7.05
CA THR A 106 11.81 -13.64 6.33
C THR A 106 11.36 -13.60 4.89
N GLN A 107 11.19 -14.76 4.23
CA GLN A 107 10.61 -14.83 2.90
C GLN A 107 9.09 -14.89 3.00
N SER A 108 8.41 -14.13 2.14
CA SER A 108 6.96 -13.93 2.21
C SER A 108 6.13 -15.18 1.98
N ASP A 109 6.58 -16.12 1.15
CA ASP A 109 5.90 -17.41 0.94
C ASP A 109 5.97 -18.31 2.19
N LYS A 110 7.12 -18.32 2.88
CA LYS A 110 7.28 -19.00 4.17
C LYS A 110 6.50 -18.30 5.27
N ALA A 111 6.49 -16.97 5.30
CA ALA A 111 5.69 -16.19 6.24
C ALA A 111 4.19 -16.41 6.05
N TYR A 112 3.74 -16.49 4.80
CA TYR A 112 2.38 -16.87 4.44
C TYR A 112 2.03 -18.26 5.01
N ARG A 113 2.88 -19.26 4.77
CA ARG A 113 2.68 -20.61 5.28
C ARG A 113 2.61 -20.65 6.82
N MET A 114 3.48 -19.91 7.50
CA MET A 114 3.48 -19.86 8.96
C MET A 114 2.22 -19.17 9.51
N ALA A 115 1.75 -18.10 8.86
CA ALA A 115 0.52 -17.42 9.22
C ALA A 115 -0.71 -18.32 9.03
N GLU A 116 -0.77 -19.13 7.96
CA GLU A 116 -1.84 -20.14 7.78
C GLU A 116 -1.91 -21.11 8.97
N LEU A 117 -0.76 -21.62 9.41
CA LEU A 117 -0.68 -22.56 10.54
C LEU A 117 -1.13 -21.93 11.87
N LEU A 118 -0.90 -20.62 12.03
CA LEU A 118 -1.21 -19.89 13.26
C LEU A 118 -2.53 -19.10 13.22
N GLN A 119 -3.32 -19.19 12.14
CA GLN A 119 -4.53 -18.39 11.96
C GLN A 119 -5.56 -18.55 13.08
N LYS A 120 -5.59 -19.72 13.72
CA LYS A 120 -6.49 -20.05 14.84
C LYS A 120 -5.79 -20.10 16.20
N SER A 121 -4.54 -19.63 16.26
CA SER A 121 -3.71 -19.61 17.46
C SER A 121 -3.70 -18.22 18.08
N GLU A 122 -3.48 -18.15 19.39
CA GLU A 122 -3.20 -16.89 20.09
C GLU A 122 -1.70 -16.55 20.08
N LYS A 123 -0.86 -17.48 19.61
CA LYS A 123 0.59 -17.32 19.54
C LYS A 123 0.95 -16.18 18.59
N PRO A 124 1.64 -15.12 19.04
CA PRO A 124 2.03 -14.02 18.18
C PRO A 124 3.11 -14.43 17.18
N ILE A 125 2.96 -13.95 15.95
CA ILE A 125 3.97 -13.95 14.90
C ILE A 125 4.35 -12.50 14.60
N LEU A 126 5.64 -12.18 14.74
CA LEU A 126 6.22 -10.90 14.39
C LEU A 126 6.98 -11.06 13.08
N SER A 127 6.53 -10.37 12.04
CA SER A 127 7.12 -10.41 10.70
C SER A 127 8.06 -9.21 10.49
N PRO A 128 9.39 -9.38 10.61
CA PRO A 128 10.35 -8.28 10.51
C PRO A 128 10.68 -7.87 9.06
N LYS A 129 10.27 -8.65 8.06
CA LYS A 129 10.73 -8.45 6.67
C LYS A 129 9.74 -8.89 5.59
N ALA A 130 8.82 -9.81 5.87
CA ALA A 130 7.89 -10.26 4.84
C ALA A 130 6.89 -9.14 4.51
N SER A 131 7.08 -8.55 3.34
CA SER A 131 6.41 -7.34 2.86
C SER A 131 5.55 -7.58 1.61
N ASN A 132 5.39 -8.82 1.15
CA ASN A 132 4.59 -9.07 -0.05
C ASN A 132 3.14 -8.55 0.13
N VAL A 133 2.65 -7.83 -0.88
CA VAL A 133 1.35 -7.12 -0.79
C VAL A 133 0.20 -8.10 -0.59
N GLU A 134 0.18 -9.21 -1.32
CA GLU A 134 -0.88 -10.20 -1.21
C GLU A 134 -0.80 -10.99 0.09
N TYR A 135 0.41 -11.29 0.59
CA TYR A 135 0.59 -11.86 1.93
C TYR A 135 -0.03 -10.97 3.02
N GLN A 136 0.35 -9.70 3.09
CA GLN A 136 -0.17 -8.79 4.12
C GLN A 136 -1.68 -8.55 3.95
N ARG A 137 -2.18 -8.44 2.72
CA ARG A 137 -3.61 -8.31 2.44
C ARG A 137 -4.42 -9.52 2.88
N PHE A 138 -3.94 -10.74 2.58
CA PHE A 138 -4.67 -11.97 2.90
C PHE A 138 -4.85 -12.14 4.42
N PHE A 139 -3.86 -11.71 5.20
CA PHE A 139 -3.88 -11.77 6.66
C PHE A 139 -4.20 -10.42 7.32
N ALA A 140 -4.70 -9.43 6.58
CA ALA A 140 -5.22 -8.20 7.16
C ALA A 140 -6.36 -8.58 8.12
N ASN A 141 -6.27 -8.19 9.38
CA ASN A 141 -7.11 -8.58 10.53
C ASN A 141 -6.73 -9.89 11.26
N MET A 142 -5.63 -10.57 10.92
CA MET A 142 -5.14 -11.66 11.77
C MET A 142 -4.65 -11.09 13.12
N PRO A 143 -5.31 -11.41 14.25
CA PRO A 143 -5.15 -10.66 15.51
C PRO A 143 -3.83 -10.92 16.24
N ASN A 144 -3.09 -11.95 15.81
CA ASN A 144 -1.81 -12.39 16.34
C ASN A 144 -0.66 -12.24 15.32
N LEU A 145 -0.91 -11.63 14.16
CA LEU A 145 0.12 -11.25 13.21
C LEU A 145 0.47 -9.78 13.40
N TRP A 146 1.76 -9.49 13.53
CA TRP A 146 2.32 -8.15 13.64
C TRP A 146 3.33 -7.96 12.52
N ASN A 147 3.02 -7.16 11.52
CA ASN A 147 3.95 -6.83 10.44
C ASN A 147 4.77 -5.62 10.87
N LEU A 148 6.07 -5.80 11.05
CA LEU A 148 6.98 -4.72 11.44
C LEU A 148 7.44 -3.92 10.22
N VAL A 149 6.88 -4.19 9.05
CA VAL A 149 7.19 -3.50 7.80
C VAL A 149 5.88 -3.23 7.06
N GLU A 150 5.83 -2.09 6.38
CA GLU A 150 4.79 -1.85 5.37
C GLU A 150 4.98 -2.80 4.18
N ASN A 151 3.90 -3.05 3.45
CA ASN A 151 3.98 -3.87 2.26
C ASN A 151 4.87 -3.23 1.17
N ASP A 152 5.28 -4.05 0.20
CA ASP A 152 6.22 -3.68 -0.86
C ASP A 152 5.75 -2.52 -1.73
N PHE A 153 4.48 -2.12 -1.68
CA PHE A 153 3.96 -1.01 -2.48
C PHE A 153 4.84 0.24 -2.32
N MET A 154 5.19 0.61 -1.08
CA MET A 154 6.02 1.79 -0.81
C MET A 154 7.47 1.64 -1.28
N LEU A 155 8.04 0.43 -1.15
CA LEU A 155 9.37 0.12 -1.66
C LEU A 155 9.41 0.24 -3.19
N ILE A 156 8.38 -0.29 -3.86
CA ILE A 156 8.23 -0.20 -5.31
C ILE A 156 8.03 1.25 -5.73
N GLU A 157 7.17 2.00 -5.03
CA GLU A 157 6.93 3.42 -5.30
C GLU A 157 8.21 4.23 -5.21
N SER A 158 9.00 4.01 -4.15
CA SER A 158 10.32 4.64 -3.97
C SER A 158 11.23 4.34 -5.17
N ALA A 159 11.29 3.08 -5.61
CA ALA A 159 12.08 2.70 -6.77
C ALA A 159 11.63 3.40 -8.06
N PHE A 160 10.33 3.50 -8.29
CA PHE A 160 9.76 4.13 -9.48
C PHE A 160 9.88 5.65 -9.46
N SER A 161 9.69 6.29 -8.30
CA SER A 161 9.91 7.73 -8.11
C SER A 161 11.36 8.12 -8.39
N HIS A 162 12.33 7.32 -7.93
CA HIS A 162 13.73 7.51 -8.26
C HIS A 162 14.03 7.33 -9.75
N LEU A 163 13.39 6.36 -10.41
CA LEU A 163 13.52 6.18 -11.85
C LEU A 163 12.94 7.38 -12.60
N ALA A 164 11.73 7.79 -12.26
CA ALA A 164 11.07 8.93 -12.87
C ALA A 164 11.93 10.21 -12.71
N SER A 165 12.32 10.56 -11.49
CA SER A 165 13.10 11.76 -11.19
C SER A 165 14.50 11.78 -11.82
N SER A 166 15.20 10.64 -11.86
CA SER A 166 16.54 10.53 -12.43
C SER A 166 16.57 10.69 -13.95
N PHE A 167 15.46 10.46 -14.64
CA PHE A 167 15.35 10.53 -16.11
C PHE A 167 14.46 11.68 -16.62
N ALA A 168 13.84 12.45 -15.72
CA ALA A 168 12.74 13.40 -15.96
C ALA A 168 13.04 14.68 -16.78
N ALA A 169 14.24 14.91 -17.33
CA ALA A 169 14.48 16.15 -18.08
C ALA A 169 14.63 15.99 -19.60
N ILE A 170 15.03 14.82 -20.11
CA ILE A 170 15.42 14.70 -21.54
C ILE A 170 14.90 13.41 -22.20
N PHE A 171 14.63 12.33 -21.44
CA PHE A 171 14.35 11.00 -22.01
C PHE A 171 13.16 10.25 -21.40
N LYS A 172 12.23 10.92 -20.67
CA LYS A 172 11.07 10.26 -20.04
C LYS A 172 10.26 9.42 -21.05
N ASN A 173 10.10 9.91 -22.28
CA ASN A 173 9.39 9.23 -23.37
C ASN A 173 10.22 8.13 -24.09
N GLU A 174 11.50 8.00 -23.77
CA GLU A 174 12.41 6.98 -24.34
C GLU A 174 12.80 5.89 -23.33
N LEU A 175 12.49 6.09 -22.04
CA LEU A 175 12.76 5.09 -21.00
C LEU A 175 11.80 3.91 -21.15
N GLU A 176 12.35 2.71 -21.21
CA GLU A 176 11.57 1.48 -21.23
C GLU A 176 12.01 0.56 -20.09
N LEU A 177 11.04 0.13 -19.29
CA LEU A 177 11.23 -0.76 -18.16
C LEU A 177 11.04 -2.21 -18.59
N THR A 178 12.00 -3.05 -18.20
CA THR A 178 11.85 -4.51 -18.23
C THR A 178 11.87 -5.00 -16.79
N LEU A 179 10.93 -5.86 -16.42
CA LEU A 179 10.98 -6.59 -15.14
C LEU A 179 11.52 -7.99 -15.36
N LEU A 180 12.41 -8.43 -14.47
CA LEU A 180 12.83 -9.81 -14.32
C LEU A 180 12.60 -10.23 -12.86
N ALA A 181 11.61 -11.10 -12.65
CA ALA A 181 11.11 -11.48 -11.32
C ALA A 181 10.83 -12.98 -11.23
N PRO A 182 10.80 -13.58 -10.02
CA PRO A 182 10.42 -14.98 -9.87
C PRO A 182 8.96 -15.21 -10.27
N SER A 183 8.67 -16.40 -10.80
CA SER A 183 7.31 -16.85 -11.02
C SER A 183 6.57 -17.11 -9.71
N SER A 184 5.24 -17.15 -9.75
CA SER A 184 4.43 -17.55 -8.60
C SER A 184 4.73 -18.98 -8.15
N GLU A 185 5.05 -19.88 -9.08
CA GLU A 185 5.39 -21.28 -8.78
C GLU A 185 6.66 -21.38 -7.94
N LEU A 186 7.68 -20.58 -8.24
CA LEU A 186 8.90 -20.49 -7.43
C LEU A 186 8.61 -19.87 -6.05
N ASN A 187 7.70 -18.91 -6.00
CA ASN A 187 7.27 -18.20 -4.79
C ASN A 187 6.16 -18.92 -3.99
N GLY A 188 6.07 -20.25 -4.04
CA GLY A 188 5.09 -21.00 -3.25
C GLY A 188 3.62 -20.65 -3.53
N GLY A 189 3.32 -20.15 -4.72
CA GLY A 189 2.00 -19.70 -5.16
C GLY A 189 1.73 -18.20 -5.00
N LEU A 190 2.60 -17.45 -4.33
CA LEU A 190 2.47 -16.00 -4.21
C LEU A 190 3.02 -15.28 -5.46
N VAL A 191 2.24 -14.36 -6.02
CA VAL A 191 2.74 -13.48 -7.08
C VAL A 191 3.66 -12.43 -6.44
N SER A 192 4.76 -12.12 -7.14
CA SER A 192 5.66 -11.04 -6.72
C SER A 192 4.90 -9.70 -6.71
N SER A 193 5.15 -8.89 -5.67
CA SER A 193 4.61 -7.53 -5.58
C SER A 193 5.04 -6.68 -6.78
N TYR A 194 6.27 -6.87 -7.28
CA TYR A 194 6.73 -6.15 -8.47
C TYR A 194 5.92 -6.54 -9.71
N VAL A 195 5.55 -7.82 -9.85
CA VAL A 195 4.73 -8.29 -10.98
C VAL A 195 3.30 -7.75 -10.91
N ASP A 196 2.70 -7.72 -9.72
CA ASP A 196 1.34 -7.23 -9.53
C ASP A 196 1.22 -5.71 -9.72
N TRP A 197 2.24 -4.96 -9.28
CA TRP A 197 2.15 -3.51 -9.18
C TRP A 197 2.93 -2.75 -10.26
N ILE A 198 3.81 -3.40 -11.05
CA ILE A 198 4.57 -2.72 -12.09
C ILE A 198 3.68 -1.99 -13.10
N GLY A 199 2.55 -2.57 -13.50
CA GLY A 199 1.61 -1.95 -14.44
C GLY A 199 1.05 -0.63 -13.88
N PHE A 200 0.60 -0.68 -12.63
CA PHE A 200 0.09 0.48 -11.92
C PHE A 200 1.18 1.56 -11.75
N MET A 201 2.34 1.18 -11.24
CA MET A 201 3.44 2.11 -10.96
C MET A 201 4.03 2.72 -12.24
N ALA A 202 4.12 1.94 -13.32
CA ALA A 202 4.60 2.47 -14.59
C ALA A 202 3.66 3.55 -15.13
N GLU A 203 2.34 3.36 -15.03
CA GLU A 203 1.35 4.36 -15.41
C GLU A 203 1.47 5.61 -14.53
N GLU A 204 1.48 5.46 -13.19
CA GLU A 204 1.61 6.56 -12.22
C GLU A 204 2.80 7.47 -12.52
N PHE A 205 3.96 6.87 -12.84
CA PHE A 205 5.19 7.61 -13.07
C PHE A 205 5.43 7.98 -14.55
N GLY A 206 4.48 7.65 -15.45
CA GLY A 206 4.59 7.90 -16.89
C GLY A 206 5.75 7.15 -17.54
N LEU A 207 6.02 5.92 -17.08
CA LEU A 207 7.07 5.03 -17.56
C LEU A 207 6.46 3.95 -18.45
N LYS A 208 7.16 3.58 -19.53
CA LYS A 208 6.69 2.52 -20.44
C LYS A 208 7.27 1.18 -20.05
N ILE A 209 6.42 0.16 -19.90
CA ILE A 209 6.86 -1.23 -19.75
C ILE A 209 7.12 -1.81 -21.15
N ASP A 210 8.34 -2.30 -21.40
CA ASP A 210 8.64 -3.12 -22.59
C ASP A 210 8.23 -4.56 -22.34
N ARG A 211 8.71 -5.17 -21.24
CA ARG A 211 8.58 -6.61 -20.98
C ARG A 211 8.53 -6.95 -19.50
N ILE A 212 7.87 -8.07 -19.20
CA ILE A 212 7.94 -8.76 -17.92
C ILE A 212 8.45 -10.18 -18.19
N PHE A 213 9.53 -10.55 -17.54
CA PHE A 213 10.15 -11.87 -17.58
C PHE A 213 9.97 -12.54 -16.22
N LEU A 214 9.38 -13.73 -16.23
CA LEU A 214 9.19 -14.56 -15.05
C LEU A 214 10.06 -15.80 -15.16
N TYR A 215 10.87 -16.09 -14.15
CA TYR A 215 11.73 -17.27 -14.11
C TYR A 215 11.29 -18.23 -12.99
N ASN A 216 11.36 -19.53 -13.27
CA ASN A 216 11.06 -20.60 -12.33
C ASN A 216 12.31 -21.20 -11.69
N ASP A 217 13.47 -21.07 -12.34
CA ASP A 217 14.74 -21.61 -11.87
C ASP A 217 15.94 -20.83 -12.43
N GLU A 218 17.15 -21.24 -12.03
CA GLU A 218 18.40 -20.61 -12.43
C GLU A 218 18.65 -20.69 -13.95
N ALA A 219 18.28 -21.81 -14.59
CA ALA A 219 18.52 -22.00 -16.01
C ALA A 219 17.62 -21.07 -16.84
N GLU A 220 16.36 -20.94 -16.44
CA GLU A 220 15.43 -20.00 -17.05
C GLU A 220 15.84 -18.55 -16.80
N LEU A 221 16.29 -18.21 -15.59
CA LEU A 221 16.84 -16.88 -15.27
C LEU A 221 17.98 -16.48 -16.22
N ARG A 222 18.95 -17.37 -16.43
CA ARG A 222 20.09 -17.12 -17.33
C ARG A 222 19.64 -16.94 -18.78
N MET A 223 18.75 -17.80 -19.26
CA MET A 223 18.18 -17.69 -20.61
C MET A 223 17.42 -16.36 -20.81
N LEU A 224 16.61 -15.94 -19.83
CA LEU A 224 15.88 -14.69 -19.88
C LEU A 224 16.81 -13.47 -19.80
N THR A 225 17.90 -13.58 -19.04
CA THR A 225 18.96 -12.56 -18.98
C THR A 225 19.62 -12.37 -20.34
N GLN A 226 20.01 -13.45 -21.02
CA GLN A 226 20.52 -13.39 -22.39
C GLN A 226 19.49 -12.76 -23.35
N THR A 227 18.23 -13.19 -23.25
CA THR A 227 17.13 -12.64 -24.07
C THR A 227 16.94 -11.15 -23.86
N TYR A 228 17.07 -10.66 -22.62
CA TYR A 228 17.06 -9.24 -22.30
C TYR A 228 18.23 -8.53 -22.97
N LEU A 229 19.46 -9.03 -22.80
CA LEU A 229 20.66 -8.41 -23.36
C LEU A 229 20.62 -8.28 -24.89
N GLU A 230 20.10 -9.29 -25.59
CA GLU A 230 19.93 -9.28 -27.05
C GLU A 230 18.93 -8.22 -27.54
N ARG A 231 17.93 -7.88 -26.71
CA ARG A 231 16.78 -7.06 -27.11
C ARG A 231 16.77 -5.67 -26.45
N LYS A 232 17.65 -5.43 -25.48
CA LYS A 232 17.67 -4.19 -24.69
C LYS A 232 17.86 -2.98 -25.59
N LYS A 233 17.06 -1.95 -25.35
CA LYS A 233 17.20 -0.65 -26.02
C LYS A 233 18.24 0.22 -25.30
N PRO A 234 18.82 1.24 -25.95
CA PRO A 234 19.86 2.09 -25.34
C PRO A 234 19.48 2.73 -24.00
N TYR A 235 18.20 3.02 -23.78
CA TYR A 235 17.68 3.66 -22.56
C TYR A 235 16.80 2.72 -21.70
N SER A 236 16.95 1.42 -21.87
CA SER A 236 16.22 0.45 -21.04
C SER A 236 16.77 0.37 -19.62
N VAL A 237 15.86 0.15 -18.67
CA VAL A 237 16.18 -0.15 -17.27
C VAL A 237 15.59 -1.51 -16.93
N LEU A 238 16.41 -2.36 -16.32
CA LEU A 238 15.98 -3.63 -15.78
C LEU A 238 15.62 -3.46 -14.30
N LEU A 239 14.36 -3.73 -13.95
CA LEU A 239 13.96 -4.02 -12.58
C LEU A 239 14.24 -5.49 -12.31
N PHE A 240 15.04 -5.79 -11.30
CA PHE A 240 15.41 -7.16 -10.97
C PHE A 240 15.01 -7.53 -9.54
N GLU A 241 14.17 -8.55 -9.45
CA GLU A 241 13.81 -9.19 -8.20
C GLU A 241 14.39 -10.62 -8.18
N PRO A 242 15.49 -10.86 -7.45
CA PRO A 242 15.95 -12.21 -7.18
C PRO A 242 15.04 -12.89 -6.13
N TYR A 243 14.77 -14.17 -6.31
CA TYR A 243 14.11 -15.00 -5.29
C TYR A 243 15.01 -15.16 -4.04
N ASP A 244 16.30 -15.40 -4.29
CA ASP A 244 17.32 -15.63 -3.28
C ASP A 244 18.70 -15.16 -3.76
N ASP A 245 19.68 -15.27 -2.87
CA ASP A 245 21.07 -14.92 -3.12
C ASP A 245 21.68 -15.71 -4.29
N LYS A 246 21.24 -16.97 -4.49
CA LYS A 246 21.72 -17.82 -5.58
C LYS A 246 21.28 -17.26 -6.94
N MET A 247 20.02 -16.85 -7.07
CA MET A 247 19.49 -16.24 -8.28
C MET A 247 20.16 -14.88 -8.55
N ALA A 248 20.40 -14.08 -7.50
CA ALA A 248 21.12 -12.81 -7.65
C ALA A 248 22.53 -12.99 -8.23
N LEU A 249 23.28 -13.96 -7.71
CA LEU A 249 24.64 -14.27 -8.17
C LEU A 249 24.66 -14.93 -9.55
N ALA A 250 23.68 -15.78 -9.86
CA ALA A 250 23.55 -16.38 -11.19
C ALA A 250 23.25 -15.35 -12.28
N PHE A 251 22.43 -14.34 -11.96
CA PHE A 251 22.18 -13.21 -12.84
C PHE A 251 23.48 -12.43 -13.13
N ASP A 252 24.23 -12.07 -12.08
CA ASP A 252 25.49 -11.32 -12.23
C ASP A 252 26.57 -12.11 -12.99
N ASP A 253 26.73 -13.40 -12.68
CA ASP A 253 27.62 -14.32 -13.40
C ASP A 253 27.24 -14.43 -14.89
N GLU A 254 25.94 -14.45 -15.22
CA GLU A 254 25.51 -14.42 -16.61
C GLU A 254 25.90 -13.11 -17.31
N LEU A 255 25.71 -11.95 -16.66
CA LEU A 255 26.17 -10.67 -17.22
C LEU A 255 27.68 -10.66 -17.46
N TYR A 256 28.45 -11.28 -16.56
CA TYR A 256 29.89 -11.39 -16.67
C TYR A 256 30.31 -12.29 -17.84
N GLN A 257 29.63 -13.43 -18.01
CA GLN A 257 29.87 -14.34 -19.14
C GLN A 257 29.57 -13.70 -20.50
N GLN A 258 28.58 -12.80 -20.55
CA GLN A 258 28.23 -12.02 -21.74
C GLN A 258 29.11 -10.78 -21.96
N ASP A 259 30.12 -10.55 -21.10
CA ASP A 259 31.03 -9.39 -21.16
C ASP A 259 30.28 -8.05 -21.28
N VAL A 260 29.23 -7.88 -20.46
CA VAL A 260 28.33 -6.73 -20.53
C VAL A 260 29.05 -5.41 -20.27
N ALA A 261 30.14 -5.42 -19.49
CA ALA A 261 30.96 -4.25 -19.24
C ALA A 261 31.61 -3.69 -20.52
N SER A 262 32.12 -4.54 -21.42
CA SER A 262 32.71 -4.07 -22.68
C SER A 262 31.67 -3.49 -23.64
N GLN A 263 30.39 -3.84 -23.43
CA GLN A 263 29.23 -3.37 -24.19
C GLN A 263 28.56 -2.12 -23.58
N GLY A 264 29.23 -1.47 -22.62
CA GLY A 264 28.74 -0.23 -21.99
C GLY A 264 27.82 -0.47 -20.78
N GLY A 265 27.70 -1.69 -20.29
CA GLY A 265 26.94 -2.03 -19.09
C GLY A 265 25.42 -2.15 -19.31
N ILE A 266 24.72 -2.30 -18.18
CA ILE A 266 23.27 -2.20 -18.10
C ILE A 266 22.87 -1.28 -16.95
N ARG A 267 21.64 -0.75 -17.03
CA ARG A 267 20.99 -0.07 -15.90
C ARG A 267 20.08 -1.08 -15.23
N VAL A 268 20.39 -1.41 -13.98
CA VAL A 268 19.61 -2.37 -13.19
C VAL A 268 19.27 -1.75 -11.84
N VAL A 269 18.00 -1.86 -11.44
CA VAL A 269 17.49 -1.50 -10.12
C VAL A 269 16.99 -2.78 -9.46
N CYS A 270 17.55 -3.08 -8.30
CA CYS A 270 17.29 -4.31 -7.58
C CYS A 270 16.30 -4.11 -6.45
N SER A 271 15.45 -5.11 -6.25
CA SER A 271 14.60 -5.21 -5.05
C SER A 271 15.42 -5.45 -3.77
N SER A 272 14.76 -5.36 -2.63
CA SER A 272 15.37 -5.59 -1.31
C SER A 272 15.91 -7.02 -1.12
N ASN A 273 15.46 -8.00 -1.91
CA ASN A 273 15.99 -9.37 -1.89
C ASN A 273 17.43 -9.47 -2.42
N PHE A 274 17.92 -8.45 -3.13
CA PHE A 274 19.30 -8.37 -3.60
C PHE A 274 20.29 -7.93 -2.51
N VAL A 275 19.81 -7.57 -1.32
CA VAL A 275 20.66 -7.08 -0.23
C VAL A 275 21.09 -8.23 0.69
N SER A 276 22.35 -8.65 0.56
CA SER A 276 22.99 -9.58 1.49
C SER A 276 24.51 -9.48 1.44
N ASP A 277 25.18 -9.94 2.51
CA ASP A 277 26.63 -10.11 2.50
C ASP A 277 27.10 -11.10 1.43
N SER A 278 26.32 -12.16 1.21
CA SER A 278 26.70 -13.19 0.24
C SER A 278 26.70 -12.65 -1.18
N ILE A 279 25.76 -11.76 -1.51
CA ILE A 279 25.68 -11.14 -2.82
C ILE A 279 26.86 -10.16 -2.98
N VAL A 280 26.93 -9.11 -2.16
CA VAL A 280 27.88 -8.00 -2.36
C VAL A 280 29.35 -8.43 -2.37
N LYS A 281 29.71 -9.48 -1.61
CA LYS A 281 31.08 -10.03 -1.54
C LYS A 281 31.47 -10.88 -2.75
N ASN A 282 30.51 -11.35 -3.56
CA ASN A 282 30.76 -12.29 -4.65
C ASN A 282 30.33 -11.76 -6.04
N LEU A 283 29.89 -10.51 -6.14
CA LEU A 283 29.58 -9.88 -7.43
C LEU A 283 30.85 -9.65 -8.27
N HIS A 284 30.69 -9.81 -9.59
CA HIS A 284 31.63 -9.39 -10.62
C HIS A 284 31.52 -7.89 -10.92
N TYR A 285 30.32 -7.30 -10.81
CA TYR A 285 30.05 -5.91 -11.13
C TYR A 285 29.49 -5.10 -9.95
N ASP A 286 29.70 -3.78 -9.97
CA ASP A 286 29.28 -2.83 -8.93
C ASP A 286 28.25 -1.80 -9.41
N PHE A 287 27.79 -1.85 -10.67
CA PHE A 287 26.83 -0.90 -11.24
C PHE A 287 25.38 -1.04 -10.70
N TYR A 288 25.17 -1.94 -9.73
CA TYR A 288 23.87 -2.20 -9.12
C TYR A 288 23.45 -1.06 -8.21
N ARG A 289 22.15 -0.75 -8.26
CA ARG A 289 21.47 0.12 -7.31
C ARG A 289 20.16 -0.53 -6.89
N GLY A 290 19.58 -0.09 -5.78
CA GLY A 290 18.31 -0.65 -5.32
C GLY A 290 17.80 0.03 -4.07
N PHE A 291 16.76 -0.58 -3.51
CA PHE A 291 16.09 -0.10 -2.31
C PHE A 291 15.91 -1.25 -1.32
N ASP A 292 16.07 -0.98 -0.04
CA ASP A 292 15.84 -1.95 1.03
C ASP A 292 15.35 -1.31 2.33
N LEU A 293 14.88 -2.15 3.26
CA LEU A 293 14.47 -1.71 4.60
C LEU A 293 15.70 -1.29 5.42
N TYR A 294 15.56 -0.22 6.20
CA TYR A 294 16.66 0.30 7.01
C TYR A 294 16.23 0.77 8.40
N ALA A 295 17.19 1.12 9.26
CA ALA A 295 16.89 1.75 10.54
C ALA A 295 16.51 3.22 10.35
N ARG A 296 15.72 3.74 11.29
CA ARG A 296 15.45 5.19 11.37
C ARG A 296 16.73 5.95 11.64
N PRO A 297 17.10 6.97 10.84
CA PRO A 297 18.28 7.78 11.10
C PRO A 297 18.26 8.40 12.51
N GLU A 298 17.10 8.84 12.99
CA GLU A 298 16.93 9.49 14.29
C GLU A 298 17.19 8.55 15.47
N SER A 299 17.06 7.23 15.27
CA SER A 299 17.35 6.25 16.32
C SER A 299 18.85 6.19 16.64
N GLY A 300 19.72 6.60 15.72
CA GLY A 300 21.17 6.41 15.86
C GLY A 300 21.63 4.94 15.82
N PHE A 301 20.73 3.98 15.62
CA PHE A 301 21.03 2.55 15.70
C PHE A 301 22.02 2.10 14.63
N ALA A 302 21.84 2.53 13.37
CA ALA A 302 22.74 2.17 12.27
C ALA A 302 24.18 2.60 12.53
N GLN A 303 24.38 3.81 13.07
CA GLN A 303 25.70 4.31 13.44
C GLN A 303 26.30 3.51 14.60
N ALA A 304 25.52 3.28 15.66
CA ALA A 304 25.99 2.49 16.80
C ALA A 304 26.32 1.04 16.42
N TYR A 305 25.56 0.45 15.50
CA TYR A 305 25.83 -0.86 14.94
C TYR A 305 27.16 -0.87 14.19
N HIS A 306 27.41 0.12 13.33
CA HIS A 306 28.69 0.26 12.63
C HIS A 306 29.86 0.40 13.59
N GLU A 307 29.73 1.24 14.63
CA GLU A 307 30.76 1.42 15.65
C GLU A 307 31.02 0.13 16.44
N HIS A 308 29.99 -0.69 16.66
CA HIS A 308 30.08 -1.93 17.42
C HIS A 308 30.65 -3.11 16.60
N PHE A 309 30.20 -3.29 15.36
CA PHE A 309 30.54 -4.46 14.52
C PHE A 309 31.54 -4.15 13.39
N GLY A 310 31.79 -2.89 13.08
CA GLY A 310 32.64 -2.48 11.94
C GLY A 310 31.99 -2.69 10.56
N GLU A 311 30.68 -2.96 10.53
CA GLU A 311 29.89 -3.20 9.32
C GLU A 311 28.55 -2.46 9.45
N ASP A 312 27.97 -2.03 8.32
CA ASP A 312 26.63 -1.45 8.32
C ASP A 312 25.54 -2.53 8.47
N ILE A 313 24.37 -2.13 8.96
CA ILE A 313 23.17 -2.99 8.98
C ILE A 313 22.70 -3.29 7.56
N LEU A 314 22.07 -4.46 7.39
CA LEU A 314 21.41 -4.86 6.14
C LEU A 314 19.89 -4.97 6.29
N ASN A 315 19.23 -5.14 5.15
CA ASN A 315 17.78 -5.31 4.97
C ASN A 315 17.15 -6.19 6.07
N GLY A 316 16.28 -5.59 6.88
CA GLY A 316 15.49 -6.27 7.92
C GLY A 316 16.17 -6.46 9.28
N GLU A 317 17.46 -6.13 9.45
CA GLU A 317 18.14 -6.32 10.76
C GLU A 317 17.57 -5.44 11.87
N ALA A 318 17.28 -4.17 11.60
CA ALA A 318 16.69 -3.25 12.57
C ALA A 318 15.28 -3.71 12.99
N HIS A 319 14.48 -4.16 12.04
CA HIS A 319 13.13 -4.70 12.26
C HIS A 319 13.16 -6.00 13.08
N PHE A 320 14.14 -6.87 12.83
CA PHE A 320 14.36 -8.06 13.64
C PHE A 320 14.68 -7.70 15.10
N VAL A 321 15.53 -6.70 15.33
CA VAL A 321 15.85 -6.21 16.67
C VAL A 321 14.61 -5.62 17.36
N ASP A 322 13.78 -4.86 16.64
CA ASP A 322 12.51 -4.36 17.16
C ASP A 322 11.55 -5.48 17.57
N ALA A 323 11.47 -6.58 16.80
CA ALA A 323 10.66 -7.74 17.17
C ALA A 323 11.07 -8.30 18.54
N LEU A 324 12.38 -8.32 18.84
CA LEU A 324 12.89 -8.77 20.13
C LEU A 324 12.53 -7.79 21.25
N TYR A 325 12.64 -6.48 21.00
CA TYR A 325 12.27 -5.46 21.99
C TYR A 325 10.78 -5.50 22.33
N ILE A 326 9.91 -5.56 21.31
CA ILE A 326 8.47 -5.70 21.49
C ILE A 326 8.14 -6.95 22.32
N LEU A 327 8.73 -8.10 22.00
CA LEU A 327 8.51 -9.34 22.75
C LEU A 327 8.98 -9.24 24.20
N ALA A 328 10.13 -8.61 24.47
CA ALA A 328 10.65 -8.44 25.83
C ALA A 328 9.77 -7.48 26.66
N TYR A 329 9.32 -6.38 26.07
CA TYR A 329 8.42 -5.43 26.73
C TYR A 329 7.04 -6.03 26.97
N ALA A 330 6.46 -6.70 25.97
CA ALA A 330 5.20 -7.41 26.10
C ALA A 330 5.28 -8.53 27.16
N ALA A 331 6.36 -9.30 27.19
CA ALA A 331 6.58 -10.31 28.24
C ALA A 331 6.67 -9.68 29.63
N THR A 332 7.32 -8.51 29.75
CA THR A 332 7.41 -7.79 31.03
C THR A 332 6.04 -7.33 31.51
N TYR A 333 5.24 -6.78 30.60
CA TYR A 333 3.88 -6.34 30.91
C TYR A 333 2.92 -7.52 31.17
N SER A 334 3.08 -8.64 30.47
CA SER A 334 2.35 -9.88 30.72
C SER A 334 2.59 -10.38 32.16
N VAL A 335 3.83 -10.35 32.64
CA VAL A 335 4.17 -10.71 34.02
C VAL A 335 3.50 -9.80 35.05
N SER A 336 3.39 -8.50 34.79
CA SER A 336 2.82 -7.54 35.75
C SER A 336 1.27 -7.48 35.71
N SER A 337 0.67 -7.63 34.52
CA SER A 337 -0.77 -7.50 34.30
C SER A 337 -1.53 -8.84 34.35
N GLY A 338 -0.85 -9.95 34.07
CA GLY A 338 -1.48 -11.27 33.88
C GLY A 338 -2.15 -11.47 32.53
N LEU A 339 -2.00 -10.53 31.58
CA LEU A 339 -2.49 -10.68 30.20
C LEU A 339 -1.65 -11.71 29.43
N GLU A 340 -2.28 -12.32 28.43
CA GLU A 340 -1.57 -13.17 27.47
C GLU A 340 -0.56 -12.37 26.65
N LEU A 341 0.44 -13.05 26.08
CA LEU A 341 1.56 -12.36 25.42
C LEU A 341 1.09 -11.50 24.24
N ASN A 342 0.17 -12.00 23.41
CA ASN A 342 -0.34 -11.26 22.25
C ASN A 342 -1.18 -10.03 22.66
N GLU A 343 -1.98 -10.15 23.72
CA GLU A 343 -2.71 -9.01 24.30
C GLU A 343 -1.74 -7.98 24.89
N SER A 344 -0.65 -8.45 25.49
CA SER A 344 0.40 -7.59 26.03
C SER A 344 1.15 -6.85 24.92
N ILE A 345 1.38 -7.47 23.76
CA ILE A 345 1.93 -6.77 22.58
C ILE A 345 1.03 -5.60 22.21
N ARG A 346 -0.28 -5.85 22.04
CA ARG A 346 -1.25 -4.80 21.70
C ARG A 346 -1.26 -3.67 22.74
N ALA A 347 -1.24 -4.01 24.03
CA ALA A 347 -1.24 -3.02 25.10
C ALA A 347 0.03 -2.16 25.09
N VAL A 348 1.20 -2.78 24.91
CA VAL A 348 2.50 -2.09 24.85
C VAL A 348 2.59 -1.17 23.64
N LEU A 349 2.15 -1.62 22.47
CA LEU A 349 2.17 -0.80 21.24
C LEU A 349 1.16 0.36 21.29
N GLY A 350 0.03 0.18 21.97
CA GLY A 350 -0.98 1.22 22.19
C GLY A 350 -0.70 2.15 23.38
N GLY A 351 0.39 1.94 24.11
CA GLY A 351 0.73 2.69 25.32
C GLY A 351 1.00 4.17 25.05
N ARG A 352 0.41 5.08 25.82
CA ARG A 352 0.61 6.54 25.69
C ARG A 352 0.79 7.24 27.05
N ASP A 353 1.19 6.51 28.09
CA ASP A 353 1.42 7.02 29.45
C ASP A 353 2.75 7.79 29.55
N GLY A 354 2.82 8.92 28.85
CA GLY A 354 4.05 9.69 28.69
C GLY A 354 5.03 9.07 27.68
N THR A 355 6.19 9.69 27.53
CA THR A 355 7.21 9.27 26.56
C THR A 355 8.04 8.11 27.11
N GLY A 356 8.22 7.06 26.31
CA GLY A 356 9.14 5.97 26.60
C GLY A 356 10.61 6.36 26.43
N GLY A 357 11.49 5.58 27.04
CA GLY A 357 12.92 5.66 26.81
C GLY A 357 13.31 5.07 25.44
N ASP A 358 14.48 5.46 24.95
CA ASP A 358 15.05 4.94 23.70
C ASP A 358 15.56 3.49 23.82
N TRP A 359 16.17 2.98 22.75
CA TRP A 359 16.73 1.63 22.67
C TRP A 359 18.06 1.45 23.43
N MET A 360 18.65 2.50 23.99
CA MET A 360 19.87 2.36 24.78
C MET A 360 19.54 1.80 26.17
N ILE A 361 20.54 1.21 26.83
CA ILE A 361 20.37 0.50 28.11
C ILE A 361 19.61 1.34 29.16
N ALA A 362 19.88 2.64 29.25
CA ALA A 362 19.20 3.53 30.19
C ALA A 362 17.71 3.74 29.82
N GLY A 363 17.41 4.00 28.55
CA GLY A 363 16.03 4.12 28.07
C GLY A 363 15.24 2.82 28.23
N MET A 364 15.86 1.70 27.89
CA MET A 364 15.29 0.36 28.13
C MET A 364 14.98 0.11 29.61
N HIS A 365 15.86 0.53 30.53
CA HIS A 365 15.64 0.36 31.97
C HIS A 365 14.39 1.11 32.43
N GLU A 366 14.20 2.36 31.96
CA GLU A 366 13.00 3.15 32.25
C GLU A 366 11.73 2.48 31.70
N ASN A 367 11.81 1.89 30.49
CA ASN A 367 10.71 1.15 29.88
C ASN A 367 10.34 -0.09 30.69
N PHE A 368 11.31 -0.97 30.99
CA PHE A 368 11.08 -2.17 31.80
C PHE A 368 10.51 -1.83 33.18
N MET A 369 11.05 -0.81 33.85
CA MET A 369 10.55 -0.34 35.14
C MET A 369 9.11 0.17 35.04
N SER A 370 8.77 0.93 34.00
CA SER A 370 7.40 1.45 33.80
C SER A 370 6.39 0.32 33.59
N LEU A 371 6.73 -0.65 32.74
CA LEU A 371 5.88 -1.81 32.44
C LEU A 371 5.67 -2.72 33.65
N GLN A 372 6.71 -2.93 34.48
CA GLN A 372 6.58 -3.67 35.74
C GLN A 372 5.64 -2.99 36.75
N ASN A 373 5.55 -1.65 36.69
CA ASN A 373 4.65 -0.86 37.52
C ASN A 373 3.25 -0.70 36.89
N GLY A 374 2.96 -1.40 35.79
CA GLY A 374 1.66 -1.38 35.12
C GLY A 374 1.39 -0.12 34.30
N ARG A 375 2.42 0.68 33.96
CA ARG A 375 2.31 1.84 33.07
C ARG A 375 2.67 1.44 31.64
N LEU A 376 2.01 2.03 30.67
CA LEU A 376 2.19 1.76 29.24
C LEU A 376 2.72 3.03 28.55
N PRO A 377 4.04 3.32 28.61
CA PRO A 377 4.61 4.49 27.96
C PRO A 377 4.53 4.40 26.43
N ASP A 378 4.66 5.55 25.76
CA ASP A 378 4.79 5.65 24.30
C ASP A 378 6.17 5.19 23.85
N LEU A 379 6.27 3.93 23.43
CA LEU A 379 7.52 3.27 23.05
C LEU A 379 7.81 3.41 21.56
N THR A 380 9.09 3.60 21.23
CA THR A 380 9.57 3.64 19.84
C THR A 380 10.70 2.65 19.61
N GLY A 381 10.74 2.07 18.40
CA GLY A 381 11.81 1.16 17.99
C GLY A 381 12.99 1.83 17.28
N VAL A 382 13.93 1.00 16.84
CA VAL A 382 15.07 1.40 16.02
C VAL A 382 14.72 1.47 14.54
N SER A 383 13.69 0.74 14.10
CA SER A 383 13.28 0.66 12.70
C SER A 383 12.05 1.52 12.36
N SER A 384 11.21 1.81 13.35
CA SER A 384 9.96 2.55 13.17
C SER A 384 9.53 3.24 14.47
N SER A 385 8.45 4.02 14.42
CA SER A 385 7.82 4.62 15.61
C SER A 385 6.94 3.64 16.37
N TRP A 386 6.78 2.39 15.90
CA TRP A 386 5.83 1.39 16.42
C TRP A 386 4.37 1.88 16.44
N THR A 387 4.03 2.76 15.51
CA THR A 387 2.63 3.10 15.22
C THR A 387 2.08 2.00 14.30
N PHE A 388 1.11 1.23 14.79
CA PHE A 388 0.50 0.14 14.02
C PHE A 388 -0.88 0.54 13.51
N GLN A 389 -1.19 0.15 12.28
CA GLN A 389 -2.51 0.37 11.68
C GLN A 389 -3.50 -0.66 12.23
N ASP A 390 -4.68 -0.18 12.66
CA ASP A 390 -5.72 -1.03 13.25
C ASP A 390 -6.26 -2.10 12.28
N ARG A 391 -6.13 -1.86 10.96
CA ARG A 391 -6.71 -2.72 9.92
C ARG A 391 -5.94 -4.01 9.71
N ASP A 392 -4.61 -3.97 9.71
CA ASP A 392 -3.77 -5.08 9.29
C ASP A 392 -2.61 -5.39 10.25
N ASN A 393 -2.54 -4.67 11.39
CA ASN A 393 -1.43 -4.76 12.33
C ASN A 393 -0.07 -4.62 11.64
N SER A 394 0.00 -3.77 10.61
CA SER A 394 1.24 -3.36 9.98
C SER A 394 1.72 -2.05 10.59
N VAL A 395 3.02 -1.92 10.78
CA VAL A 395 3.61 -0.66 11.22
C VAL A 395 3.44 0.40 10.13
N SER A 396 3.28 1.66 10.51
CA SER A 396 3.37 2.81 9.61
C SER A 396 4.76 3.45 9.68
N GLY A 397 5.18 4.09 8.59
CA GLY A 397 6.42 4.87 8.59
C GLY A 397 7.67 4.00 8.53
N SER A 398 7.64 2.93 7.73
CA SER A 398 8.85 2.15 7.45
C SER A 398 9.88 3.06 6.78
N VAL A 399 11.17 2.84 7.10
CA VAL A 399 12.27 3.57 6.46
C VAL A 399 12.92 2.69 5.39
N TYR A 400 13.00 3.23 4.19
CA TYR A 400 13.64 2.63 3.05
C TYR A 400 14.94 3.37 2.72
N ARG A 401 16.00 2.64 2.40
CA ARG A 401 17.28 3.17 1.97
C ARG A 401 17.42 2.98 0.47
N GLY A 402 17.72 4.07 -0.26
CA GLY A 402 18.29 3.98 -1.60
C GLY A 402 19.79 3.70 -1.52
N TRP A 403 20.29 2.75 -2.31
CA TRP A 403 21.71 2.37 -2.30
C TRP A 403 22.28 2.13 -3.69
N ASN A 404 23.61 2.25 -3.79
CA ASN A 404 24.41 1.69 -4.88
C ASN A 404 25.53 0.82 -4.30
N ILE A 405 26.17 0.01 -5.14
CA ILE A 405 27.35 -0.75 -4.73
C ILE A 405 28.61 0.06 -5.02
N ALA A 406 29.55 0.05 -4.07
CA ALA A 406 30.93 0.50 -4.26
C ALA A 406 31.84 -0.27 -3.30
N ASP A 407 33.03 -0.69 -3.76
CA ASP A 407 34.01 -1.43 -2.96
C ASP A 407 33.41 -2.67 -2.25
N HIS A 408 32.53 -3.40 -2.94
CA HIS A 408 31.80 -4.54 -2.37
C HIS A 408 30.99 -4.21 -1.11
N LYS A 409 30.44 -2.99 -1.04
CA LYS A 409 29.55 -2.53 0.03
C LYS A 409 28.33 -1.81 -0.55
N TYR A 410 27.22 -1.87 0.18
CA TYR A 410 26.05 -1.05 -0.08
C TYR A 410 26.29 0.36 0.47
N VAL A 411 26.40 1.33 -0.42
CA VAL A 411 26.55 2.75 -0.07
C VAL A 411 25.17 3.39 -0.08
N THR A 412 24.78 3.96 1.07
CA THR A 412 23.53 4.70 1.23
C THR A 412 23.57 6.01 0.45
N ASN A 413 22.54 6.24 -0.37
CA ASN A 413 22.35 7.50 -1.10
C ASN A 413 21.35 8.42 -0.39
N ASP A 414 20.22 7.86 0.04
CA ASP A 414 19.09 8.58 0.59
C ASP A 414 18.23 7.67 1.48
N PHE A 415 17.27 8.30 2.16
CA PHE A 415 16.24 7.63 2.94
C PHE A 415 14.85 8.14 2.52
N THR A 416 13.90 7.22 2.41
CA THR A 416 12.50 7.47 2.09
C THR A 416 11.62 6.87 3.18
N SER A 417 10.59 7.59 3.61
CA SER A 417 9.62 7.11 4.61
C SER A 417 8.32 7.91 4.52
N ASN A 418 7.22 7.27 4.89
CA ASN A 418 5.88 7.89 4.96
C ASN A 418 5.59 8.58 6.30
N ASP A 419 6.48 8.47 7.30
CA ASP A 419 6.38 9.29 8.51
C ASP A 419 6.90 10.72 8.20
N ASP A 420 6.24 11.75 8.74
CA ASP A 420 6.59 13.20 8.66
C ASP A 420 7.97 13.56 9.29
N SER A 421 8.91 12.62 9.32
CA SER A 421 10.26 12.81 9.83
C SER A 421 11.05 13.77 8.95
N LYS A 422 11.79 14.71 9.55
CA LYS A 422 12.49 15.81 8.86
C LYS A 422 13.65 15.39 7.94
N HIS A 423 13.86 14.08 7.76
CA HIS A 423 14.97 13.49 7.03
C HIS A 423 14.53 12.39 6.03
N SER A 424 13.22 12.15 5.87
CA SER A 424 12.66 11.36 4.77
C SER A 424 12.21 12.29 3.64
N ILE A 425 12.42 11.85 2.39
CA ILE A 425 11.64 12.36 1.27
C ILE A 425 10.28 11.67 1.36
N ASN A 426 9.19 12.42 1.50
CA ASN A 426 7.84 11.86 1.40
C ASN A 426 7.49 11.70 -0.09
N PRO A 427 7.28 10.48 -0.61
CA PRO A 427 6.86 10.26 -2.00
C PRO A 427 5.53 10.95 -2.33
N GLU A 428 4.60 11.04 -1.37
CA GLU A 428 3.29 11.66 -1.56
C GLU A 428 3.37 13.19 -1.72
N GLU A 429 4.26 13.87 -1.00
CA GLU A 429 4.44 15.33 -1.13
C GLU A 429 5.03 15.72 -2.49
N ASN A 430 5.87 14.86 -3.07
CA ASN A 430 6.38 15.06 -4.43
C ASN A 430 5.41 14.55 -5.50
N TRP A 431 4.76 13.40 -5.31
CA TRP A 431 3.82 12.85 -6.29
C TRP A 431 2.66 13.80 -6.52
N LEU A 432 2.03 14.33 -5.47
CA LEU A 432 0.88 15.21 -5.66
C LEU A 432 1.29 16.48 -6.41
N ASP A 433 2.47 17.03 -6.13
CA ASP A 433 2.99 18.20 -6.83
C ASP A 433 3.43 17.88 -8.27
N PHE A 434 4.04 16.71 -8.52
CA PHE A 434 4.37 16.23 -9.87
C PHE A 434 3.14 15.89 -10.69
N PHE A 435 2.15 15.21 -10.11
CA PHE A 435 0.87 14.89 -10.71
C PHE A 435 0.07 16.16 -11.00
N LYS A 436 -0.02 17.09 -10.04
CA LYS A 436 -0.62 18.42 -10.29
C LYS A 436 0.10 19.15 -11.41
N ALA A 437 1.44 19.12 -11.42
CA ALA A 437 2.23 19.74 -12.48
C ALA A 437 2.07 19.03 -13.83
N ASP A 438 1.92 17.71 -13.86
CA ASP A 438 1.71 16.91 -15.08
C ASP A 438 0.30 17.12 -15.63
N VAL A 439 -0.73 17.12 -14.77
CA VAL A 439 -2.09 17.55 -15.10
C VAL A 439 -2.08 18.97 -15.63
N ASP A 440 -1.40 19.89 -14.94
CA ASP A 440 -1.33 21.28 -15.38
C ASP A 440 -0.58 21.43 -16.70
N THR A 441 0.49 20.67 -16.93
CA THR A 441 1.23 20.69 -18.19
C THR A 441 0.43 20.06 -19.33
N SER A 442 -0.21 18.91 -19.08
CA SER A 442 -1.02 18.16 -20.04
C SER A 442 -2.28 18.92 -20.46
N PHE A 443 -2.85 19.73 -19.58
CA PHE A 443 -4.02 20.56 -19.88
C PHE A 443 -3.69 22.05 -20.09
N PHE A 444 -2.42 22.47 -19.97
CA PHE A 444 -2.01 23.87 -20.09
C PHE A 444 -2.46 24.48 -21.43
N GLU A 445 -2.29 23.73 -22.52
CA GLU A 445 -2.68 24.17 -23.86
C GLU A 445 -4.19 24.42 -23.99
N TYR A 446 -5.00 23.87 -23.09
CA TYR A 446 -6.46 24.08 -23.03
C TYR A 446 -6.87 25.15 -22.02
N ALA A 447 -5.94 25.69 -21.23
CA ALA A 447 -6.23 26.78 -20.28
C ALA A 447 -6.71 28.07 -20.99
N ASP A 448 -6.41 28.24 -22.28
CA ASP A 448 -6.90 29.34 -23.11
C ASP A 448 -8.10 28.96 -24.00
N SER A 449 -8.61 27.72 -23.90
CA SER A 449 -9.78 27.26 -24.66
C SER A 449 -11.06 27.96 -24.17
N ASN A 450 -11.50 28.99 -24.89
CA ASN A 450 -12.72 29.73 -24.56
C ASN A 450 -13.88 29.25 -25.41
N ILE A 451 -14.33 28.01 -25.19
CA ILE A 451 -15.64 27.57 -25.69
C ILE A 451 -16.71 28.32 -24.89
N SER A 452 -17.43 29.22 -25.57
CA SER A 452 -18.50 29.99 -24.93
C SER A 452 -19.80 29.20 -24.97
N TYR A 453 -20.33 28.92 -23.78
CA TYR A 453 -21.64 28.30 -23.61
C TYR A 453 -22.67 29.36 -23.22
N ASN A 454 -23.90 29.23 -23.72
CA ASN A 454 -25.04 30.06 -23.28
C ASN A 454 -25.37 29.78 -21.79
N ASP A 455 -26.33 30.48 -21.20
CA ASP A 455 -26.79 30.13 -19.85
C ASP A 455 -27.47 28.75 -19.83
N VAL A 456 -27.31 28.01 -18.73
CA VAL A 456 -27.97 26.72 -18.54
C VAL A 456 -29.47 26.93 -18.31
N SER A 457 -30.29 26.12 -18.99
CA SER A 457 -31.76 26.16 -18.89
C SER A 457 -32.30 25.09 -17.95
N LYS A 458 -31.86 23.84 -18.12
CA LYS A 458 -32.27 22.69 -17.30
C LYS A 458 -31.12 21.71 -17.11
N HIS A 459 -31.29 20.84 -16.12
CA HIS A 459 -30.40 19.74 -15.84
C HIS A 459 -31.15 18.42 -16.02
N TRP A 460 -30.51 17.47 -16.71
CA TRP A 460 -31.03 16.12 -16.91
C TRP A 460 -30.00 15.10 -16.40
N ALA A 461 -30.47 13.92 -16.01
CA ALA A 461 -29.60 12.81 -15.64
C ALA A 461 -30.06 11.48 -16.24
N LEU A 462 -29.09 10.65 -16.61
CA LEU A 462 -29.29 9.24 -16.92
C LEU A 462 -28.37 8.40 -16.03
N LEU A 463 -28.96 7.53 -15.20
CA LEU A 463 -28.26 6.64 -14.29
C LEU A 463 -28.44 5.19 -14.76
N VAL A 464 -27.34 4.47 -14.99
CA VAL A 464 -27.35 3.09 -15.50
C VAL A 464 -26.58 2.15 -14.58
N ALA A 465 -27.27 1.24 -13.91
CA ALA A 465 -26.69 0.02 -13.35
C ALA A 465 -26.67 -1.04 -14.45
N ALA A 466 -25.51 -1.29 -15.04
CA ALA A 466 -25.35 -2.14 -16.21
C ALA A 466 -25.12 -3.62 -15.85
N SER A 467 -25.35 -4.02 -14.60
CA SER A 467 -25.22 -5.39 -14.11
C SER A 467 -26.29 -5.72 -13.06
N SER A 468 -26.73 -6.97 -13.04
CA SER A 468 -27.77 -7.47 -12.12
C SER A 468 -27.26 -8.64 -11.27
N GLY A 469 -28.08 -9.08 -10.31
CA GLY A 469 -27.79 -10.19 -9.43
C GLY A 469 -26.99 -9.79 -8.18
N TRP A 470 -27.19 -10.57 -7.11
CA TRP A 470 -26.63 -10.28 -5.78
C TRP A 470 -25.12 -10.03 -5.73
N ALA A 471 -24.32 -10.78 -6.50
CA ALA A 471 -22.86 -10.60 -6.50
C ALA A 471 -22.44 -9.22 -7.04
N ASN A 472 -23.34 -8.54 -7.74
CA ASN A 472 -23.18 -7.24 -8.35
C ASN A 472 -23.91 -6.14 -7.55
N TYR A 473 -24.16 -6.37 -6.26
CA TYR A 473 -24.88 -5.48 -5.34
C TYR A 473 -24.50 -3.99 -5.53
N ARG A 474 -23.20 -3.71 -5.41
CA ARG A 474 -22.61 -2.37 -5.49
C ARG A 474 -23.10 -1.51 -6.65
N PHE A 475 -23.24 -2.04 -7.86
CA PHE A 475 -23.57 -1.21 -9.03
C PHE A 475 -24.98 -0.61 -8.96
N GLN A 476 -25.94 -1.34 -8.37
CA GLN A 476 -27.28 -0.81 -8.18
C GLN A 476 -27.35 0.08 -6.94
N ALA A 477 -26.66 -0.28 -5.85
CA ALA A 477 -26.55 0.56 -4.66
C ALA A 477 -25.97 1.95 -4.98
N ASP A 478 -24.89 1.99 -5.78
CA ASP A 478 -24.27 3.21 -6.32
C ASP A 478 -25.28 4.11 -7.04
N ILE A 479 -26.11 3.51 -7.90
CA ILE A 479 -27.11 4.24 -8.70
C ILE A 479 -28.18 4.86 -7.82
N PHE A 480 -28.66 4.13 -6.82
CA PHE A 480 -29.64 4.67 -5.88
C PHE A 480 -29.04 5.76 -4.99
N ALA A 481 -27.77 5.60 -4.56
CA ALA A 481 -27.06 6.62 -3.80
C ALA A 481 -26.91 7.93 -4.61
N ILE A 482 -26.50 7.83 -5.87
CA ILE A 482 -26.38 8.99 -6.76
C ILE A 482 -27.74 9.61 -7.05
N TYR A 483 -28.79 8.80 -7.25
CA TYR A 483 -30.16 9.30 -7.40
C TYR A 483 -30.54 10.19 -6.21
N GLN A 484 -30.43 9.69 -4.98
CA GLN A 484 -30.74 10.48 -3.77
C GLN A 484 -29.90 11.76 -3.69
N LYS A 485 -28.64 11.71 -4.12
CA LYS A 485 -27.75 12.87 -4.15
C LYS A 485 -28.22 13.94 -5.15
N LEU A 486 -28.58 13.53 -6.37
CA LEU A 486 -29.17 14.43 -7.37
C LEU A 486 -30.47 15.08 -6.86
N LYS A 487 -31.31 14.32 -6.15
CA LYS A 487 -32.51 14.85 -5.48
C LYS A 487 -32.16 15.94 -4.46
N LYS A 488 -31.16 15.70 -3.61
CA LYS A 488 -30.65 16.69 -2.64
C LYS A 488 -30.08 17.93 -3.33
N MET A 489 -29.55 17.76 -4.54
CA MET A 489 -28.97 18.83 -5.38
C MET A 489 -30.00 19.58 -6.25
N GLY A 490 -31.29 19.25 -6.12
CA GLY A 490 -32.39 20.00 -6.75
C GLY A 490 -32.95 19.39 -8.04
N TYR A 491 -32.54 18.18 -8.43
CA TYR A 491 -33.17 17.48 -9.54
C TYR A 491 -34.58 16.97 -9.17
N ASP A 492 -35.52 17.10 -10.09
CA ASP A 492 -36.81 16.44 -10.00
C ASP A 492 -36.82 15.08 -10.72
N ASP A 493 -37.82 14.26 -10.41
CA ASP A 493 -37.90 12.87 -10.92
C ASP A 493 -38.16 12.81 -12.42
N ASP A 494 -38.78 13.83 -13.00
CA ASP A 494 -39.06 13.88 -14.43
C ASP A 494 -37.79 14.11 -15.25
N HIS A 495 -36.72 14.63 -14.62
CA HIS A 495 -35.43 14.91 -15.25
C HIS A 495 -34.33 13.89 -14.91
N ILE A 496 -34.60 12.86 -14.11
CA ILE A 496 -33.69 11.74 -13.87
C ILE A 496 -34.27 10.47 -14.49
N ILE A 497 -33.49 9.78 -15.33
CA ILE A 497 -33.87 8.48 -15.87
C ILE A 497 -33.01 7.40 -15.23
N VAL A 498 -33.63 6.38 -14.63
CA VAL A 498 -32.93 5.29 -13.95
C VAL A 498 -33.13 3.96 -14.68
N ILE A 499 -32.03 3.33 -15.06
CA ILE A 499 -31.98 1.97 -15.60
C ILE A 499 -31.26 1.07 -14.60
N ALA A 500 -31.98 0.13 -13.98
CA ALA A 500 -31.45 -0.85 -13.03
C ALA A 500 -32.35 -2.09 -13.01
N GLU A 501 -31.84 -3.27 -12.66
CA GLU A 501 -32.68 -4.48 -12.67
C GLU A 501 -33.73 -4.50 -11.53
N ASP A 502 -33.41 -3.83 -10.42
CA ASP A 502 -34.23 -3.75 -9.21
C ASP A 502 -34.48 -5.14 -8.57
N ASP A 503 -33.41 -5.93 -8.43
CA ASP A 503 -33.44 -7.31 -7.95
C ASP A 503 -32.76 -7.54 -6.59
N LEU A 504 -32.34 -6.48 -5.90
CA LEU A 504 -31.53 -6.56 -4.68
C LEU A 504 -32.30 -6.35 -3.38
N ALA A 505 -33.14 -5.31 -3.28
CA ALA A 505 -33.73 -4.88 -2.01
C ALA A 505 -34.51 -6.00 -1.31
N ASN A 506 -35.24 -6.82 -2.07
CA ASN A 506 -36.01 -7.96 -1.56
C ASN A 506 -35.35 -9.32 -1.88
N HIS A 507 -34.05 -9.35 -2.18
CA HIS A 507 -33.35 -10.58 -2.49
C HIS A 507 -33.24 -11.48 -1.24
N ARG A 508 -33.37 -12.80 -1.39
CA ARG A 508 -33.34 -13.78 -0.28
C ARG A 508 -32.06 -13.80 0.58
N ARG A 509 -30.98 -13.20 0.08
CA ARG A 509 -29.68 -13.05 0.76
C ARG A 509 -29.50 -11.69 1.41
N ASN A 510 -30.43 -10.76 1.20
CA ASN A 510 -30.40 -9.47 1.86
C ASN A 510 -30.84 -9.64 3.31
N LEU A 511 -29.96 -9.30 4.24
CA LEU A 511 -30.23 -9.33 5.66
C LEU A 511 -31.16 -8.18 6.09
N TYR A 512 -31.31 -7.17 5.24
CA TYR A 512 -32.13 -5.98 5.45
C TYR A 512 -33.20 -5.84 4.34
N PRO A 513 -34.29 -6.63 4.39
CA PRO A 513 -35.29 -6.62 3.33
C PRO A 513 -35.91 -5.24 3.10
N GLY A 514 -35.85 -4.78 1.85
CA GLY A 514 -36.36 -3.46 1.44
C GLY A 514 -35.34 -2.33 1.53
N GLU A 515 -34.11 -2.62 1.96
CA GLU A 515 -33.06 -1.62 2.14
C GLU A 515 -31.79 -2.00 1.38
N LEU A 516 -31.05 -0.99 0.92
CA LEU A 516 -29.71 -1.12 0.35
C LEU A 516 -28.78 -0.09 0.98
N PHE A 517 -27.50 -0.40 1.07
CA PHE A 517 -26.50 0.44 1.73
C PHE A 517 -25.23 0.51 0.91
N ILE A 518 -24.59 1.67 0.88
CA ILE A 518 -23.22 1.83 0.36
C ILE A 518 -22.15 1.75 1.46
N ARG A 519 -22.57 1.84 2.74
CA ARG A 519 -21.78 1.69 3.96
C ARG A 519 -22.64 1.07 5.05
N LEU A 520 -22.08 0.22 5.91
CA LEU A 520 -22.86 -0.49 6.94
C LEU A 520 -23.38 0.40 8.05
N ASP A 521 -22.70 1.51 8.32
CA ASP A 521 -23.10 2.55 9.27
C ASP A 521 -23.93 3.67 8.61
N GLY A 522 -24.26 3.53 7.31
CA GLY A 522 -24.93 4.55 6.50
C GLY A 522 -26.45 4.40 6.42
N ASP A 523 -27.08 5.41 5.82
CA ASP A 523 -28.51 5.42 5.55
C ASP A 523 -28.89 4.46 4.41
N ASN A 524 -30.16 4.03 4.40
CA ASN A 524 -30.73 3.28 3.29
C ASN A 524 -30.75 4.13 2.01
N VAL A 525 -30.05 3.66 0.97
CA VAL A 525 -30.02 4.33 -0.34
C VAL A 525 -31.16 3.89 -1.26
N TYR A 526 -31.83 2.77 -1.00
CA TYR A 526 -32.87 2.24 -1.88
C TYR A 526 -34.13 3.11 -1.87
N GLU A 527 -34.58 3.52 -3.06
CA GLU A 527 -35.83 4.26 -3.23
C GLU A 527 -36.80 3.51 -4.15
N LYS A 528 -37.94 3.11 -3.59
CA LYS A 528 -38.90 2.27 -4.30
C LYS A 528 -39.63 3.05 -5.39
N GLY A 529 -39.61 2.53 -6.60
CA GLY A 529 -40.40 3.06 -7.73
C GLY A 529 -39.68 4.10 -8.58
N VAL A 530 -38.39 4.36 -8.32
CA VAL A 530 -37.58 5.31 -9.10
C VAL A 530 -36.97 4.69 -10.35
N VAL A 531 -36.95 3.35 -10.45
CA VAL A 531 -36.44 2.62 -11.63
C VAL A 531 -37.44 2.74 -12.77
N ASP A 532 -37.08 3.50 -13.80
CA ASP A 532 -37.92 3.69 -14.98
C ASP A 532 -37.88 2.47 -15.90
N TYR A 533 -36.70 1.85 -16.02
CA TYR A 533 -36.52 0.66 -16.85
C TYR A 533 -35.69 -0.40 -16.16
N LYS A 534 -36.20 -1.63 -16.20
CA LYS A 534 -35.39 -2.80 -15.87
C LYS A 534 -34.30 -2.98 -16.91
N LEU A 535 -33.07 -3.22 -16.45
CA LEU A 535 -31.92 -3.44 -17.33
C LEU A 535 -32.21 -4.53 -18.37
N SER A 536 -32.82 -5.64 -17.96
CA SER A 536 -33.22 -6.76 -18.83
C SER A 536 -34.26 -6.41 -19.91
N TYR A 537 -34.94 -5.26 -19.81
CA TYR A 537 -35.96 -4.81 -20.76
C TYR A 537 -35.42 -3.86 -21.84
N VAL A 538 -34.24 -3.27 -21.61
CA VAL A 538 -33.64 -2.24 -22.47
C VAL A 538 -32.51 -2.87 -23.30
N THR A 539 -32.51 -2.60 -24.60
CA THR A 539 -31.40 -2.95 -25.50
C THR A 539 -30.48 -1.74 -25.75
N ALA A 540 -29.31 -1.93 -26.35
CA ALA A 540 -28.46 -0.82 -26.78
C ALA A 540 -29.17 0.16 -27.75
N SER A 541 -30.08 -0.35 -28.59
CA SER A 541 -30.92 0.48 -29.47
C SER A 541 -31.93 1.31 -28.68
N ASP A 542 -32.55 0.71 -27.67
CA ASP A 542 -33.47 1.41 -26.78
C ASP A 542 -32.76 2.50 -25.98
N LEU A 543 -31.56 2.22 -25.46
CA LEU A 543 -30.70 3.22 -24.82
C LEU A 543 -30.43 4.41 -25.76
N GLY A 544 -30.12 4.13 -27.03
CA GLY A 544 -29.98 5.17 -28.05
C GLY A 544 -31.25 5.99 -28.27
N ASN A 545 -32.44 5.39 -28.14
CA ASN A 545 -33.71 6.13 -28.23
C ASN A 545 -33.97 6.97 -26.99
N ILE A 546 -33.65 6.45 -25.79
CA ILE A 546 -33.71 7.20 -24.53
C ILE A 546 -32.83 8.46 -24.61
N LEU A 547 -31.58 8.31 -25.05
CA LEU A 547 -30.61 9.42 -25.14
C LEU A 547 -31.01 10.51 -26.15
N ARG A 548 -31.75 10.15 -27.20
CA ARG A 548 -32.22 11.08 -28.24
C ARG A 548 -33.57 11.72 -27.96
N GLY A 549 -34.28 11.28 -26.93
CA GLY A 549 -35.64 11.73 -26.67
C GLY A 549 -36.71 11.07 -27.55
N ASN A 550 -36.41 9.91 -28.15
CA ASN A 550 -37.34 9.17 -29.00
C ASN A 550 -38.24 8.26 -28.15
N SER A 551 -39.37 8.79 -27.69
CA SER A 551 -40.36 8.01 -26.94
C SER A 551 -41.10 7.01 -27.83
N SER A 552 -41.55 5.91 -27.24
CA SER A 552 -42.42 4.90 -27.88
C SER A 552 -43.35 4.27 -26.84
N ASP A 553 -44.26 3.39 -27.26
CA ASP A 553 -45.09 2.61 -26.31
C ASP A 553 -44.23 1.78 -25.34
N LYS A 554 -43.02 1.38 -25.76
CA LYS A 554 -42.02 0.69 -24.92
C LYS A 554 -41.24 1.65 -24.02
N LEU A 555 -40.96 2.86 -24.51
CA LEU A 555 -40.08 3.85 -23.88
C LEU A 555 -40.87 5.12 -23.55
N SER A 556 -41.60 5.08 -22.43
CA SER A 556 -42.46 6.18 -21.99
C SER A 556 -41.68 7.39 -21.44
N LYS A 557 -40.50 7.15 -20.83
CA LYS A 557 -39.59 8.18 -20.30
C LYS A 557 -38.28 8.21 -21.07
N VAL A 558 -37.91 9.36 -21.59
CA VAL A 558 -36.72 9.57 -22.45
C VAL A 558 -36.10 10.93 -22.16
N LEU A 559 -34.82 11.12 -22.45
CA LEU A 559 -34.15 12.41 -22.23
C LEU A 559 -34.74 13.45 -23.18
N ARG A 560 -35.41 14.47 -22.64
CA ARG A 560 -35.93 15.61 -23.43
C ARG A 560 -35.03 16.83 -23.31
N ALA A 561 -33.72 16.59 -23.25
CA ALA A 561 -32.70 17.61 -23.20
C ALA A 561 -32.68 18.42 -24.51
N LYS A 562 -32.36 19.70 -24.38
CA LYS A 562 -32.16 20.64 -25.49
C LYS A 562 -30.70 21.08 -25.53
N SER A 563 -30.32 21.79 -26.59
CA SER A 563 -28.98 22.39 -26.73
C SER A 563 -28.65 23.48 -25.70
N THR A 564 -29.57 23.81 -24.79
CA THR A 564 -29.40 24.75 -23.67
C THR A 564 -29.31 24.04 -22.31
N ASP A 565 -29.44 22.71 -22.29
CA ASP A 565 -29.55 21.93 -21.06
C ASP A 565 -28.25 21.16 -20.78
N ASN A 566 -27.90 21.00 -19.52
CA ASN A 566 -26.77 20.18 -19.10
C ASN A 566 -27.27 18.75 -18.81
N VAL A 567 -26.49 17.73 -19.19
CA VAL A 567 -26.84 16.32 -18.99
C VAL A 567 -25.75 15.61 -18.21
N PHE A 568 -26.11 14.94 -17.12
CA PHE A 568 -25.22 14.05 -16.39
C PHE A 568 -25.52 12.60 -16.73
N VAL A 569 -24.51 11.83 -17.13
CA VAL A 569 -24.64 10.39 -17.39
C VAL A 569 -23.74 9.67 -16.41
N PHE A 570 -24.32 8.80 -15.59
CA PHE A 570 -23.57 7.91 -14.72
C PHE A 570 -23.78 6.46 -15.12
N TRP A 571 -22.69 5.78 -15.42
CA TRP A 571 -22.69 4.37 -15.81
C TRP A 571 -21.91 3.55 -14.79
N SER A 572 -22.53 2.53 -14.21
CA SER A 572 -21.91 1.65 -13.23
C SER A 572 -22.11 0.19 -13.59
N GLY A 573 -21.02 -0.55 -13.78
CA GLY A 573 -21.07 -1.95 -14.18
C GLY A 573 -19.72 -2.58 -14.46
N HIS A 574 -19.72 -3.81 -14.98
CA HIS A 574 -18.48 -4.46 -15.42
C HIS A 574 -18.01 -3.93 -16.77
N GLY A 575 -16.69 -3.90 -16.95
CA GLY A 575 -16.04 -3.57 -18.22
C GLY A 575 -14.93 -4.55 -18.55
N MET A 576 -14.57 -4.62 -19.82
CA MET A 576 -13.44 -5.39 -20.35
C MET A 576 -12.81 -4.57 -21.47
N PRO A 577 -11.54 -4.81 -21.86
CA PRO A 577 -10.92 -4.04 -22.94
C PRO A 577 -11.79 -4.04 -24.21
N GLY A 578 -12.25 -2.84 -24.61
CA GLY A 578 -13.06 -2.58 -25.81
C GLY A 578 -14.58 -2.52 -25.62
N TYR A 579 -15.14 -2.87 -24.46
CA TYR A 579 -16.59 -2.83 -24.24
C TYR A 579 -17.01 -2.72 -22.76
N LEU A 580 -18.21 -2.18 -22.55
CA LEU A 580 -18.90 -2.25 -21.25
C LEU A 580 -20.01 -3.29 -21.31
N ASN A 581 -20.21 -4.02 -20.22
CA ASN A 581 -21.36 -4.91 -20.09
C ASN A 581 -22.64 -4.09 -19.96
N PHE A 582 -23.74 -4.61 -20.52
CA PHE A 582 -25.08 -4.03 -20.39
C PHE A 582 -26.09 -5.17 -20.21
N GLY A 583 -26.24 -5.60 -18.95
CA GLY A 583 -27.00 -6.81 -18.62
C GLY A 583 -26.31 -8.06 -19.15
N ASN A 584 -26.99 -8.83 -20.00
CA ASN A 584 -26.42 -10.01 -20.66
C ASN A 584 -25.70 -9.67 -21.97
N ASP A 585 -25.79 -8.42 -22.44
CA ASP A 585 -25.15 -7.95 -23.67
C ASP A 585 -23.84 -7.20 -23.37
N LYS A 586 -23.08 -6.93 -24.44
CA LYS A 586 -21.86 -6.12 -24.42
C LYS A 586 -22.00 -5.00 -25.44
N ILE A 587 -21.68 -3.77 -25.06
CA ILE A 587 -21.71 -2.61 -25.94
C ILE A 587 -20.28 -2.11 -26.11
N SER A 588 -19.79 -2.04 -27.35
CA SER A 588 -18.43 -1.58 -27.62
C SER A 588 -18.25 -0.10 -27.28
N TYR A 589 -17.02 0.32 -26.99
CA TYR A 589 -16.72 1.72 -26.71
C TYR A 589 -17.16 2.63 -27.87
N GLU A 590 -16.92 2.24 -29.12
CA GLU A 590 -17.34 2.99 -30.30
C GLU A 590 -18.86 3.13 -30.38
N GLN A 591 -19.59 2.07 -30.04
CA GLN A 591 -21.05 2.11 -30.02
C GLN A 591 -21.54 3.05 -28.92
N ILE A 592 -21.01 2.97 -27.69
CA ILE A 592 -21.38 3.88 -26.60
C ILE A 592 -21.11 5.34 -26.98
N ILE A 593 -19.91 5.63 -27.51
CA ILE A 593 -19.56 6.97 -27.99
C ILE A 593 -20.50 7.43 -29.09
N SER A 594 -20.87 6.56 -30.04
CA SER A 594 -21.83 6.90 -31.09
C SER A 594 -23.21 7.29 -30.53
N LEU A 595 -23.65 6.68 -29.43
CA LEU A 595 -24.91 6.98 -28.77
C LEU A 595 -24.83 8.30 -27.99
N ILE A 596 -23.77 8.49 -27.19
CA ILE A 596 -23.56 9.69 -26.37
C ILE A 596 -23.44 10.96 -27.23
N LYS A 597 -22.76 10.88 -28.38
CA LYS A 597 -22.66 12.00 -29.35
C LYS A 597 -24.01 12.52 -29.84
N GLN A 598 -25.07 11.72 -29.75
CA GLN A 598 -26.41 12.07 -30.26
C GLN A 598 -27.28 12.77 -29.21
N ILE A 599 -26.83 12.94 -27.97
CA ILE A 599 -27.56 13.66 -26.93
C ILE A 599 -27.66 15.14 -27.33
N PRO A 600 -28.84 15.76 -27.40
CA PRO A 600 -28.94 17.21 -27.53
C PRO A 600 -28.53 17.87 -26.20
N HIS A 601 -27.48 18.69 -26.21
CA HIS A 601 -26.93 19.24 -24.97
C HIS A 601 -26.28 20.61 -25.17
N ARG A 602 -26.17 21.33 -24.05
CA ARG A 602 -25.21 22.41 -23.85
C ARG A 602 -23.88 21.84 -23.38
N LYS A 603 -23.89 21.09 -22.27
CA LYS A 603 -22.75 20.33 -21.72
C LYS A 603 -23.18 18.95 -21.27
N VAL A 604 -22.29 17.96 -21.37
CA VAL A 604 -22.49 16.62 -20.82
C VAL A 604 -21.29 16.22 -19.98
N LEU A 605 -21.56 15.71 -18.78
CA LEU A 605 -20.58 14.99 -17.97
C LEU A 605 -20.94 13.51 -17.98
N VAL A 606 -20.00 12.67 -18.42
CA VAL A 606 -20.15 11.22 -18.41
C VAL A 606 -19.19 10.64 -17.39
N ALA A 607 -19.71 10.12 -16.28
CA ALA A 607 -18.92 9.44 -15.26
C ALA A 607 -19.14 7.92 -15.36
N VAL A 608 -18.05 7.15 -15.38
CA VAL A 608 -18.09 5.71 -15.67
C VAL A 608 -17.32 4.91 -14.62
N GLU A 609 -18.06 4.13 -13.84
CA GLU A 609 -17.57 3.11 -12.94
C GLU A 609 -17.53 1.75 -13.65
N ALA A 610 -16.37 1.41 -14.22
CA ALA A 610 -16.10 0.10 -14.80
C ALA A 610 -14.59 -0.15 -14.97
N CYS A 611 -14.20 -1.42 -14.97
CA CYS A 611 -12.86 -1.85 -15.39
C CYS A 611 -12.57 -1.41 -16.84
N TYR A 612 -11.33 -1.00 -17.11
CA TYR A 612 -10.85 -0.57 -18.42
C TYR A 612 -11.62 0.62 -19.03
N SER A 613 -12.35 1.37 -18.21
CA SER A 613 -13.25 2.46 -18.64
C SER A 613 -12.49 3.60 -19.33
N GLY A 614 -11.20 3.79 -19.05
CA GLY A 614 -10.36 4.74 -19.77
C GLY A 614 -10.28 4.47 -21.27
N GLY A 615 -10.48 3.21 -21.71
CA GLY A 615 -10.56 2.91 -23.14
C GLY A 615 -11.80 3.53 -23.83
N LEU A 616 -12.91 3.70 -23.11
CA LEU A 616 -14.05 4.49 -23.59
C LEU A 616 -13.66 5.97 -23.71
N GLY A 617 -12.94 6.49 -22.73
CA GLY A 617 -12.39 7.84 -22.72
C GLY A 617 -11.44 8.12 -23.89
N GLU A 618 -10.47 7.23 -24.15
CA GLU A 618 -9.61 7.33 -25.34
C GLU A 618 -10.43 7.30 -26.64
N THR A 619 -11.48 6.49 -26.68
CA THR A 619 -12.37 6.43 -27.85
C THR A 619 -13.13 7.75 -28.02
N ALA A 620 -13.54 8.40 -26.93
CA ALA A 620 -14.14 9.72 -26.96
C ALA A 620 -13.16 10.80 -27.45
N GLU A 621 -11.94 10.79 -26.93
CA GLU A 621 -10.86 11.72 -27.29
C GLU A 621 -10.53 11.65 -28.79
N LYS A 622 -10.43 10.43 -29.33
CA LYS A 622 -10.22 10.18 -30.78
C LYS A 622 -11.40 10.64 -31.63
N ALA A 623 -12.58 10.78 -31.04
CA ALA A 623 -13.79 11.11 -31.75
C ALA A 623 -14.15 12.61 -31.68
N ASP A 624 -13.36 13.42 -30.97
CA ASP A 624 -13.46 14.88 -30.90
C ASP A 624 -14.89 15.41 -30.66
N ILE A 625 -15.45 15.17 -29.45
CA ILE A 625 -16.88 15.39 -29.18
C ILE A 625 -17.11 16.76 -28.50
N PRO A 626 -17.72 17.76 -29.16
CA PRO A 626 -17.95 19.06 -28.54
C PRO A 626 -18.87 18.97 -27.33
N GLY A 627 -18.55 19.70 -26.26
CA GLY A 627 -19.43 19.86 -25.10
C GLY A 627 -19.57 18.65 -24.18
N ILE A 628 -18.77 17.58 -24.37
CA ILE A 628 -18.85 16.37 -23.55
C ILE A 628 -17.49 16.10 -22.89
N VAL A 629 -17.49 15.81 -21.60
CA VAL A 629 -16.29 15.34 -20.88
C VAL A 629 -16.56 14.00 -20.22
N PHE A 630 -15.52 13.18 -20.14
CA PHE A 630 -15.59 11.83 -19.58
C PHE A 630 -14.68 11.72 -18.37
N LEU A 631 -15.23 11.25 -17.26
CA LEU A 631 -14.50 10.92 -16.05
C LEU A 631 -14.62 9.41 -15.81
N THR A 632 -13.51 8.68 -15.83
CA THR A 632 -13.53 7.21 -15.80
C THR A 632 -12.83 6.69 -14.56
N ALA A 633 -13.36 5.62 -13.96
CA ALA A 633 -12.85 5.03 -12.72
C ALA A 633 -11.48 4.36 -12.81
N ALA A 634 -11.05 4.01 -14.03
CA ALA A 634 -9.82 3.28 -14.29
C ALA A 634 -9.21 3.71 -15.63
N SER A 635 -7.91 3.52 -15.79
CA SER A 635 -7.21 3.64 -17.07
C SER A 635 -7.67 2.59 -18.09
N PRO A 636 -7.25 2.68 -19.37
CA PRO A 636 -7.56 1.68 -20.39
C PRO A 636 -6.98 0.30 -20.13
N TYR A 637 -6.06 0.17 -19.16
CA TYR A 637 -5.22 -1.02 -18.96
C TYR A 637 -5.40 -1.69 -17.60
N GLU A 638 -6.33 -1.20 -16.77
CA GLU A 638 -6.53 -1.72 -15.41
C GLU A 638 -8.01 -1.95 -15.05
N THR A 639 -8.23 -2.54 -13.88
CA THR A 639 -9.56 -2.82 -13.32
C THR A 639 -9.97 -1.76 -12.32
N SER A 640 -11.25 -1.38 -12.28
CA SER A 640 -11.76 -0.55 -11.18
C SER A 640 -11.94 -1.40 -9.92
N LYS A 641 -11.99 -0.74 -8.75
CA LYS A 641 -12.00 -1.43 -7.45
C LYS A 641 -13.36 -1.35 -6.78
N ALA A 642 -13.84 -2.50 -6.31
CA ALA A 642 -14.95 -2.55 -5.38
C ALA A 642 -14.49 -2.06 -3.99
N ASP A 643 -15.43 -1.57 -3.18
CA ASP A 643 -15.14 -1.07 -1.84
C ASP A 643 -16.25 -1.45 -0.85
N GLU A 644 -15.99 -1.31 0.44
CA GLU A 644 -16.93 -1.63 1.54
C GLU A 644 -17.42 -3.09 1.49
N ARG A 645 -16.54 -4.03 1.83
CA ARG A 645 -16.89 -5.45 1.91
C ARG A 645 -17.78 -5.74 3.12
N ASN A 646 -18.97 -6.26 2.89
CA ASN A 646 -19.79 -6.86 3.95
C ASN A 646 -19.62 -8.38 3.95
N GLU A 647 -18.99 -8.91 5.00
CA GLU A 647 -18.70 -10.34 5.12
C GLU A 647 -19.96 -11.19 5.32
N GLU A 648 -20.96 -10.68 6.03
CA GLU A 648 -22.17 -11.44 6.37
C GLU A 648 -23.05 -11.70 5.12
N MET A 649 -23.16 -10.71 4.23
CA MET A 649 -23.87 -10.77 2.97
C MET A 649 -22.99 -11.31 1.81
N GLY A 650 -21.67 -11.37 2.01
CA GLY A 650 -20.69 -11.85 1.04
C GLY A 650 -20.57 -10.98 -0.21
N VAL A 651 -20.82 -9.67 -0.10
CA VAL A 651 -20.85 -8.71 -1.21
C VAL A 651 -20.08 -7.44 -0.88
N TYR A 652 -19.66 -6.71 -1.92
CA TYR A 652 -19.20 -5.33 -1.79
C TYR A 652 -20.40 -4.39 -1.92
N LEU A 653 -20.45 -3.37 -1.08
CA LEU A 653 -21.57 -2.43 -0.98
C LEU A 653 -21.49 -1.27 -1.97
N THR A 654 -20.28 -0.86 -2.33
CA THR A 654 -20.03 0.27 -3.25
C THR A 654 -18.82 -0.02 -4.14
N ASN A 655 -18.52 0.89 -5.07
CA ASN A 655 -17.23 0.93 -5.76
C ASN A 655 -16.40 2.12 -5.28
N ARG A 656 -15.07 2.00 -5.42
CA ARG A 656 -14.12 2.95 -4.84
C ARG A 656 -14.13 4.30 -5.54
N PHE A 657 -14.20 4.31 -6.87
CA PHE A 657 -14.36 5.55 -7.61
C PHE A 657 -15.70 6.23 -7.29
N THR A 658 -16.77 5.45 -7.29
CA THR A 658 -18.10 5.98 -6.96
C THR A 658 -18.16 6.61 -5.57
N ARG A 659 -17.58 5.94 -4.56
CA ARG A 659 -17.47 6.49 -3.20
C ARG A 659 -16.67 7.78 -3.18
N GLY A 660 -15.43 7.76 -3.69
CA GLY A 660 -14.56 8.95 -3.68
C GLY A 660 -15.19 10.13 -4.43
N PHE A 661 -15.80 9.87 -5.60
CA PHE A 661 -16.51 10.88 -6.38
C PHE A 661 -17.68 11.50 -5.61
N THR A 662 -18.49 10.67 -4.95
CA THR A 662 -19.67 11.15 -4.23
C THR A 662 -19.31 11.89 -2.93
N GLU A 663 -18.33 11.41 -2.17
CA GLU A 663 -17.80 12.09 -0.99
C GLU A 663 -17.22 13.47 -1.35
N LEU A 664 -16.40 13.55 -2.39
CA LEU A 664 -15.84 14.83 -2.86
C LEU A 664 -16.90 15.80 -3.37
N LEU A 665 -17.95 15.30 -4.04
CA LEU A 665 -19.09 16.13 -4.43
C LEU A 665 -19.87 16.68 -3.23
N ASP A 666 -19.86 16.02 -2.06
CA ASP A 666 -20.47 16.57 -0.83
C ASP A 666 -19.57 17.64 -0.19
N GLU A 667 -18.26 17.45 -0.25
CA GLU A 667 -17.27 18.37 0.32
C GLU A 667 -17.11 19.65 -0.52
N THR A 668 -17.01 19.52 -1.84
CA THR A 668 -16.65 20.61 -2.77
C THR A 668 -17.52 20.61 -4.05
N PRO A 669 -18.84 20.83 -3.93
CA PRO A 669 -19.77 20.79 -5.08
C PRO A 669 -19.52 21.87 -6.13
N ASP A 670 -18.78 22.93 -5.79
CA ASP A 670 -18.40 24.04 -6.67
C ASP A 670 -16.95 23.99 -7.16
N ALA A 671 -16.22 22.91 -6.87
CA ALA A 671 -14.87 22.70 -7.37
C ALA A 671 -14.81 22.84 -8.90
N THR A 672 -13.69 23.37 -9.40
CA THR A 672 -13.40 23.32 -10.83
C THR A 672 -13.31 21.87 -11.29
N LEU A 673 -13.59 21.60 -12.56
CA LEU A 673 -13.48 20.26 -13.10
C LEU A 673 -12.05 19.72 -12.97
N ARG A 674 -11.04 20.61 -13.09
CA ARG A 674 -9.64 20.29 -12.85
C ARG A 674 -9.39 19.89 -11.39
N ASP A 675 -9.85 20.69 -10.42
CA ASP A 675 -9.61 20.40 -9.01
C ASP A 675 -10.38 19.16 -8.55
N MET A 676 -11.62 18.99 -9.02
CA MET A 676 -12.39 17.76 -8.78
C MET A 676 -11.65 16.55 -9.33
N TYR A 677 -11.13 16.60 -10.56
CA TYR A 677 -10.35 15.52 -11.14
C TYR A 677 -9.09 15.21 -10.32
N VAL A 678 -8.30 16.24 -9.95
CA VAL A 678 -7.07 16.07 -9.17
C VAL A 678 -7.36 15.44 -7.82
N GLU A 679 -8.35 15.93 -7.09
CA GLU A 679 -8.71 15.42 -5.75
C GLU A 679 -9.23 13.99 -5.80
N ILE A 680 -10.06 13.66 -6.79
CA ILE A 680 -10.55 12.30 -7.01
C ILE A 680 -9.38 11.36 -7.33
N ALA A 681 -8.53 11.74 -8.28
CA ALA A 681 -7.39 10.93 -8.70
C ALA A 681 -6.38 10.73 -7.56
N SER A 682 -6.18 11.73 -6.69
CA SER A 682 -5.27 11.62 -5.54
C SER A 682 -5.82 10.83 -4.36
N LYS A 683 -7.14 10.83 -4.14
CA LYS A 683 -7.75 10.16 -2.98
C LYS A 683 -8.13 8.71 -3.26
N ILE A 684 -8.32 8.33 -4.51
CA ILE A 684 -8.72 6.96 -4.88
C ILE A 684 -7.47 6.12 -5.15
N SER A 685 -7.15 5.23 -4.21
CA SER A 685 -6.08 4.25 -4.41
C SER A 685 -6.56 2.99 -5.15
N GLY A 686 -5.72 2.44 -6.01
CA GLY A 686 -5.92 1.13 -6.64
C GLY A 686 -6.52 1.15 -8.05
N SER A 687 -6.91 2.31 -8.58
CA SER A 687 -7.10 2.53 -10.02
C SER A 687 -6.93 4.02 -10.33
N HIS A 688 -6.48 4.33 -11.54
CA HIS A 688 -6.26 5.68 -12.02
C HIS A 688 -7.57 6.23 -12.58
N VAL A 689 -8.09 7.24 -11.88
CA VAL A 689 -9.16 8.04 -12.45
C VAL A 689 -8.59 8.86 -13.59
N GLN A 690 -9.34 8.97 -14.69
CA GLN A 690 -8.87 9.66 -15.89
C GLN A 690 -9.94 10.62 -16.41
N LEU A 691 -9.50 11.76 -16.93
CA LEU A 691 -10.34 12.80 -17.52
C LEU A 691 -10.04 12.91 -19.02
N TYR A 692 -11.06 12.70 -19.86
CA TYR A 692 -10.90 12.68 -21.32
C TYR A 692 -11.81 13.68 -22.02
N ASN A 693 -11.41 13.99 -23.27
CA ASN A 693 -12.08 14.87 -24.23
C ASN A 693 -12.14 16.34 -23.77
N VAL A 694 -11.21 16.72 -22.88
CA VAL A 694 -11.09 18.04 -22.25
C VAL A 694 -11.03 19.16 -23.29
N LYS A 695 -10.23 18.97 -24.35
CA LYS A 695 -10.05 19.96 -25.42
C LYS A 695 -11.35 20.40 -26.10
N ASN A 696 -12.39 19.58 -26.02
CA ASN A 696 -13.69 19.82 -26.65
C ASN A 696 -14.77 20.28 -25.65
N TYR A 697 -14.46 20.35 -24.35
CA TYR A 697 -15.39 20.72 -23.29
C TYR A 697 -15.23 22.16 -22.80
N GLY A 698 -14.05 22.77 -22.99
CA GLY A 698 -13.75 24.15 -22.59
C GLY A 698 -12.71 24.22 -21.47
N ASN A 699 -12.64 25.37 -20.80
CA ASN A 699 -11.61 25.64 -19.82
C ASN A 699 -11.89 24.98 -18.46
N ILE A 700 -11.27 23.83 -18.21
CA ILE A 700 -11.47 23.03 -16.99
C ILE A 700 -11.01 23.71 -15.69
N TYR A 701 -10.25 24.81 -15.77
CA TYR A 701 -9.88 25.66 -14.63
C TYR A 701 -10.98 26.66 -14.24
N LYS A 702 -11.99 26.84 -15.09
CA LYS A 702 -13.12 27.75 -14.86
C LYS A 702 -14.44 27.03 -14.79
N GLU A 703 -14.57 25.96 -15.57
CA GLU A 703 -15.74 25.10 -15.55
C GLU A 703 -15.79 24.34 -14.24
N THR A 704 -16.96 24.29 -13.60
CA THR A 704 -17.13 23.74 -12.25
C THR A 704 -18.14 22.61 -12.22
N MET A 705 -18.03 21.75 -11.22
CA MET A 705 -18.99 20.68 -10.96
C MET A 705 -20.39 21.22 -10.64
N SER A 706 -20.48 22.48 -10.17
CA SER A 706 -21.75 23.15 -9.89
C SER A 706 -22.65 23.29 -11.13
N GLU A 707 -22.06 23.26 -12.34
CA GLU A 707 -22.81 23.24 -13.61
C GLU A 707 -23.72 22.02 -13.76
N PHE A 708 -23.47 20.93 -13.01
CA PHE A 708 -24.35 19.76 -12.97
C PHE A 708 -24.95 19.55 -11.58
N PHE A 709 -24.25 19.88 -10.51
CA PHE A 709 -24.60 19.43 -9.16
C PHE A 709 -25.12 20.53 -8.23
N VAL A 710 -25.29 21.77 -8.72
CA VAL A 710 -25.93 22.86 -7.98
C VAL A 710 -27.05 23.47 -8.83
N VAL A 711 -28.24 22.87 -8.76
CA VAL A 711 -29.42 23.37 -9.48
C VAL A 711 -30.00 24.56 -8.70
N LYS A 712 -29.96 25.75 -9.30
CA LYS A 712 -30.49 27.00 -8.72
C LYS A 712 -31.99 27.16 -8.92
#